data_AF-A0A1M4NG63-F1
#
_entry.id   AF-A0A1M4NG63-F1
#
_cell.length_a   1.000
_cell.length_b   1.000
_cell.length_c   1.000
_cell.angle_alpha   90.00
_cell.angle_beta   90.00
_cell.angle_gamma   90.00
#
_symmetry.space_group_name_H-M   'P 1'
#
loop_
_entity.id
_entity.type
_entity.pdbx_description
1 polymer ?
#
loop_
_entity_poly.entity_id
_entity_poly.type
_entity_poly.pdbx_seq_one_letter_code
_entity_poly.pdbx_strand_id
1 'polypeptide(L)'
;MRRSLVLLCGGCLVLGAKGIETHRLKKVEATGATLNEEAPKSWRSPEVKNYLGSQTVISHKQLTQQANQSIEEALQNVPGVHIRNATGVGAVPSFSVRGFGGGGSGHSNTGLILINGIPAYVAPYVDIGMPIFPVTFQSVDRISVIKGGESVQYGPNAFGGVINIITKPIPNKWENQISERMTAWGRASNGGFVGPPAKGQSLIDTLANNFLYNTYLKSGGMFNNHIGVQVQANYIAGQGFRAKSPTNIQNYLLDALYQINENHKITAYYQYYKFFLTDPGSLGVQAYEQNRFQNNRPNNDKSGKAMRWGAVYQTFFGDMAKVGGDFTLSYYGHDISRDFQFDSNFLNVNTNPSLGEVYTNQNYNGFNIGDHPRRYLINAIEPNTNIVWQTKHIKHTFKIGMRYMSSNMWFRFLENKCTFLSNGACNMSGFTYVKKPKQNLEMFNNYVVFYMSHKWEFFQGKLVLTPGFRYTFLDYKKVLPQNVNSATGQFSTSQTIKKTDNQWSPALNLGYKPLDGWVMYFNYRRSFIPPQAKSVSIFSTNYNQIFNEFEVGSRYSYKNLLSFNANYFVILANHYYSGGYGSNALDINAKSQGVELELYYAPIRGLQFHVAYTYIDARITNNAQDNANYFQGIVNHPFNLKGKRLPYVSPNQFIFDMSYTYKKTTFGLSSYFYSRAYSSVLNQATPKTACFKFVGYSVDGATYGCNSVGLLPWYWVWNVQLSQVFWQSGRHQITGSLQVNNIFDMKYYFRGIGTSPTGREPGPGRSVTVYLNYNF
;
A
#
# COMPACT_ATOMS: atom_id res chain seq x y z
N MET A 1 35.06 -37.98 81.00
CA MET A 1 34.84 -37.05 82.13
C MET A 1 33.80 -36.00 81.72
N ARG A 2 32.72 -35.86 82.52
CA ARG A 2 31.73 -34.75 82.68
C ARG A 2 31.09 -34.13 81.40
N ARG A 3 29.80 -34.36 81.10
CA ARG A 3 28.55 -33.66 81.56
C ARG A 3 28.65 -32.12 81.36
N SER A 4 27.73 -31.41 80.66
CA SER A 4 26.26 -31.37 80.87
C SER A 4 25.46 -30.77 79.70
N LEU A 5 24.18 -31.18 79.64
CA LEU A 5 23.01 -30.62 78.94
C LEU A 5 22.73 -29.15 79.32
N VAL A 6 22.06 -28.37 78.43
CA VAL A 6 20.71 -27.77 78.62
C VAL A 6 20.14 -27.28 77.27
N LEU A 7 18.87 -27.60 77.03
CA LEU A 7 17.99 -27.18 75.93
C LEU A 7 17.57 -25.70 76.02
N LEU A 8 17.28 -25.09 74.86
CA LEU A 8 16.18 -24.12 74.73
C LEU A 8 15.50 -24.25 73.37
N CYS A 9 14.20 -24.54 73.41
CA CYS A 9 13.26 -24.55 72.29
C CYS A 9 13.08 -23.16 71.67
N GLY A 10 13.02 -23.11 70.34
CA GLY A 10 12.44 -22.01 69.58
C GLY A 10 11.90 -22.56 68.26
N GLY A 11 10.58 -22.72 68.17
CA GLY A 11 9.91 -23.32 67.02
C GLY A 11 10.10 -22.52 65.74
N CYS A 12 10.62 -23.17 64.70
CA CYS A 12 10.49 -22.69 63.33
C CYS A 12 9.06 -22.96 62.85
N LEU A 13 8.23 -21.91 62.87
CA LEU A 13 7.03 -21.83 62.04
C LEU A 13 7.46 -21.89 60.57
N VAL A 14 7.26 -23.04 59.93
CA VAL A 14 7.25 -23.16 58.47
C VAL A 14 5.99 -22.44 57.98
N LEU A 15 6.11 -21.14 57.77
CA LEU A 15 5.17 -20.41 56.93
C LEU A 15 5.41 -20.86 55.50
N GLY A 16 4.56 -21.75 55.02
CA GLY A 16 4.43 -22.05 53.60
C GLY A 16 4.14 -20.76 52.85
N ALA A 17 5.16 -20.16 52.25
CA ALA A 17 5.00 -19.19 51.20
C ALA A 17 4.34 -19.94 50.03
N LYS A 18 3.00 -19.93 49.98
CA LYS A 18 2.27 -20.12 48.74
C LYS A 18 2.88 -19.13 47.77
N GLY A 19 3.65 -19.64 46.80
CA GLY A 19 4.09 -18.83 45.69
C GLY A 19 2.88 -18.09 45.16
N ILE A 20 2.93 -16.76 45.20
CA ILE A 20 1.97 -15.94 44.50
C ILE A 20 2.16 -16.32 43.04
N GLU A 21 1.26 -17.14 42.50
CA GLU A 21 1.12 -17.28 41.06
C GLU A 21 0.79 -15.88 40.56
N THR A 22 1.80 -15.16 40.08
CA THR A 22 1.59 -13.97 39.26
C THR A 22 0.95 -14.48 37.97
N HIS A 23 -0.37 -14.57 37.97
CA HIS A 23 -1.16 -14.75 36.77
C HIS A 23 -0.91 -13.55 35.87
N ARG A 24 0.12 -13.63 35.02
CA ARG A 24 0.27 -12.72 33.90
C ARG A 24 -1.03 -12.78 33.12
N LEU A 25 -1.75 -11.66 33.08
CA LEU A 25 -2.96 -11.55 32.29
C LEU A 25 -2.62 -11.91 30.85
N LYS A 26 -3.23 -12.97 30.33
CA LYS A 26 -3.06 -13.35 28.93
C LYS A 26 -3.63 -12.21 28.09
N LYS A 27 -2.80 -11.63 27.23
CA LYS A 27 -3.22 -10.60 26.27
C LYS A 27 -4.46 -11.10 25.51
N VAL A 28 -5.43 -10.22 25.28
CA VAL A 28 -6.54 -10.50 24.35
C VAL A 28 -5.91 -10.87 23.00
N GLU A 29 -6.34 -11.98 22.40
CA GLU A 29 -6.00 -12.27 20.99
C GLU A 29 -6.58 -11.14 20.13
N ALA A 30 -5.75 -10.13 19.84
CA ALA A 30 -6.16 -8.97 19.09
C ALA A 30 -6.32 -9.37 17.62
N THR A 31 -7.57 -9.55 17.18
CA THR A 31 -7.95 -9.85 15.79
C THR A 31 -7.97 -8.60 14.89
N GLY A 32 -7.33 -7.49 15.30
CA GLY A 32 -7.15 -6.27 14.50
C GLY A 32 -5.98 -5.39 14.95
N ALA A 33 -5.30 -4.74 13.98
CA ALA A 33 -4.23 -3.73 14.02
C ALA A 33 -3.40 -3.76 15.29
N THR A 34 -2.85 -4.94 15.53
CA THR A 34 -1.78 -5.19 16.47
C THR A 34 -0.61 -4.24 16.19
N LEU A 35 -0.26 -3.44 17.18
CA LEU A 35 0.97 -2.64 17.18
C LEU A 35 2.17 -3.56 17.17
N ASN A 36 3.18 -3.17 16.37
CA ASN A 36 4.41 -3.88 16.02
C ASN A 36 4.56 -5.30 16.58
N GLU A 37 4.89 -5.48 17.86
CA GLU A 37 5.21 -6.81 18.44
C GLU A 37 4.08 -7.86 18.41
N GLU A 38 2.83 -7.43 18.45
CA GLU A 38 1.66 -8.32 18.59
C GLU A 38 1.16 -8.81 17.21
N ALA A 39 1.70 -8.27 16.12
CA ALA A 39 1.31 -8.64 14.78
C ALA A 39 1.79 -10.05 14.40
N PRO A 40 0.95 -10.87 13.72
CA PRO A 40 1.32 -12.23 13.36
C PRO A 40 2.60 -12.24 12.53
N LYS A 41 3.53 -13.14 12.85
CA LYS A 41 4.88 -13.15 12.26
C LYS A 41 4.97 -13.94 10.96
N SER A 42 4.07 -14.90 10.75
CA SER A 42 4.05 -15.75 9.54
C SER A 42 2.74 -16.54 9.46
N TRP A 43 2.55 -17.30 8.38
CA TRP A 43 1.44 -18.27 8.25
C TRP A 43 1.39 -19.33 9.38
N ARG A 44 2.50 -19.56 10.11
CA ARG A 44 2.53 -20.52 11.23
C ARG A 44 1.95 -19.95 12.52
N SER A 45 1.78 -18.63 12.59
CA SER A 45 1.24 -17.92 13.75
C SER A 45 -0.18 -18.42 14.09
N PRO A 46 -0.48 -18.71 15.37
CA PRO A 46 -1.82 -19.10 15.80
C PRO A 46 -2.90 -18.10 15.36
N GLU A 47 -2.57 -16.81 15.37
CA GLU A 47 -3.45 -15.71 14.97
C GLU A 47 -3.90 -15.86 13.50
N VAL A 48 -3.04 -16.37 12.62
CA VAL A 48 -3.36 -16.62 11.20
C VAL A 48 -4.11 -17.94 11.04
N LYS A 49 -3.66 -19.00 11.72
CA LYS A 49 -4.30 -20.33 11.64
C LYS A 49 -5.75 -20.28 12.10
N ASN A 50 -6.03 -19.52 13.15
CA ASN A 50 -7.36 -19.39 13.75
C ASN A 50 -8.18 -18.22 13.18
N TYR A 51 -7.64 -17.45 12.23
CA TYR A 51 -8.33 -16.27 11.69
C TYR A 51 -9.59 -16.66 10.91
N LEU A 52 -10.72 -16.03 11.24
CA LEU A 52 -12.03 -16.29 10.63
C LEU A 52 -12.24 -15.43 9.38
N GLY A 53 -11.39 -15.62 8.37
CA GLY A 53 -11.42 -14.85 7.12
C GLY A 53 -10.17 -15.06 6.27
N SER A 54 -10.13 -14.44 5.10
CA SER A 54 -8.97 -14.42 4.23
C SER A 54 -7.88 -13.47 4.76
N GLN A 55 -6.76 -14.03 5.19
CA GLN A 55 -5.58 -13.31 5.68
C GLN A 55 -4.29 -13.97 5.17
N THR A 56 -3.39 -13.14 4.66
CA THR A 56 -2.04 -13.51 4.23
C THR A 56 -1.02 -12.67 4.99
N VAL A 57 0.09 -13.27 5.42
CA VAL A 57 1.18 -12.58 6.11
C VAL A 57 2.49 -12.82 5.38
N ILE A 58 3.11 -11.75 4.90
CA ILE A 58 4.46 -11.76 4.34
C ILE A 58 5.43 -11.49 5.49
N SER A 59 6.13 -12.52 5.94
CA SER A 59 7.09 -12.45 7.05
C SER A 59 8.39 -11.73 6.66
N HIS A 60 9.15 -11.30 7.67
CA HIS A 60 10.50 -10.74 7.47
C HIS A 60 11.42 -11.65 6.64
N LYS A 61 11.33 -12.96 6.89
CA LYS A 61 12.09 -13.97 6.14
C LYS A 61 11.69 -13.97 4.66
N GLN A 62 10.40 -13.90 4.36
CA GLN A 62 9.91 -13.84 2.98
C GLN A 62 10.32 -12.55 2.29
N LEU A 63 10.22 -11.40 2.97
CA LEU A 63 10.67 -10.12 2.45
C LEU A 63 12.16 -10.15 2.06
N THR A 64 13.01 -10.72 2.92
CA THR A 64 14.46 -10.67 2.76
C THR A 64 15.09 -11.83 2.00
N GLN A 65 14.37 -12.94 1.78
CA GLN A 65 14.94 -14.18 1.22
C GLN A 65 14.18 -14.75 0.01
N GLN A 66 13.18 -14.04 -0.54
CA GLN A 66 12.41 -14.46 -1.72
C GLN A 66 12.51 -13.46 -2.87
N ALA A 67 13.67 -12.84 -3.05
CA ALA A 67 13.97 -11.97 -4.18
C ALA A 67 12.99 -10.79 -4.35
N ASN A 68 12.53 -10.18 -3.26
CA ASN A 68 11.68 -8.98 -3.31
C ASN A 68 12.55 -7.72 -3.36
N GLN A 69 12.28 -6.79 -4.29
CA GLN A 69 12.96 -5.50 -4.41
C GLN A 69 12.27 -4.38 -3.65
N SER A 70 10.95 -4.47 -3.53
CA SER A 70 10.11 -3.45 -2.91
C SER A 70 8.91 -4.06 -2.19
N ILE A 71 8.16 -3.21 -1.50
CA ILE A 71 6.90 -3.58 -0.84
C ILE A 71 5.88 -4.00 -1.92
N GLU A 72 5.85 -3.29 -3.05
CA GLU A 72 5.00 -3.59 -4.19
C GLU A 72 5.29 -4.95 -4.79
N GLU A 73 6.56 -5.33 -4.96
CA GLU A 73 6.89 -6.66 -5.46
C GLU A 73 6.50 -7.75 -4.46
N ALA A 74 6.74 -7.54 -3.16
CA ALA A 74 6.31 -8.47 -2.12
C ALA A 74 4.79 -8.69 -2.12
N LEU A 75 4.01 -7.63 -2.34
CA LEU A 75 2.55 -7.70 -2.43
C LEU A 75 2.05 -8.50 -3.65
N GLN A 76 2.86 -8.72 -4.69
CA GLN A 76 2.49 -9.60 -5.81
C GLN A 76 2.41 -11.08 -5.41
N ASN A 77 3.00 -11.44 -4.27
CA ASN A 77 2.93 -12.79 -3.71
C ASN A 77 1.68 -12.98 -2.83
N VAL A 78 0.69 -12.09 -2.93
CA VAL A 78 -0.60 -12.21 -2.22
C VAL A 78 -1.70 -12.53 -3.22
N PRO A 79 -2.47 -13.63 -3.03
CA PRO A 79 -3.55 -13.98 -3.95
C PRO A 79 -4.59 -12.85 -4.02
N GLY A 80 -5.07 -12.53 -5.22
CA GLY A 80 -6.09 -11.50 -5.43
C GLY A 80 -5.60 -10.06 -5.31
N VAL A 81 -4.30 -9.85 -5.06
CA VAL A 81 -3.64 -8.54 -5.15
C VAL A 81 -2.88 -8.47 -6.46
N HIS A 82 -3.09 -7.41 -7.23
CA HIS A 82 -2.36 -7.13 -8.47
C HIS A 82 -1.68 -5.77 -8.37
N ILE A 83 -0.40 -5.73 -8.73
CA ILE A 83 0.46 -4.55 -8.67
C ILE A 83 0.82 -4.15 -10.08
N ARG A 84 0.73 -2.86 -10.37
CA ARG A 84 1.18 -2.27 -11.63
C ARG A 84 2.40 -1.40 -11.37
N ASN A 85 3.56 -2.03 -11.30
CA ASN A 85 4.82 -1.36 -10.99
C ASN A 85 5.35 -0.60 -12.22
N ALA A 86 5.22 0.73 -12.22
CA ALA A 86 5.68 1.60 -13.31
C ALA A 86 7.05 2.25 -13.05
N THR A 87 7.53 2.26 -11.80
CA THR A 87 8.77 2.98 -11.43
C THR A 87 9.94 2.04 -11.14
N GLY A 88 9.67 0.82 -10.67
CA GLY A 88 10.68 -0.12 -10.17
C GLY A 88 11.30 0.27 -8.83
N VAL A 89 10.94 1.44 -8.27
CA VAL A 89 11.56 2.00 -7.05
C VAL A 89 10.83 1.58 -5.78
N GLY A 90 9.50 1.47 -5.85
CA GLY A 90 8.68 1.08 -4.71
C GLY A 90 8.20 2.23 -3.80
N ALA A 91 7.92 3.40 -4.38
CA ALA A 91 7.63 4.63 -3.64
C ALA A 91 6.23 5.23 -3.91
N VAL A 92 5.52 4.74 -4.93
CA VAL A 92 4.19 5.22 -5.31
C VAL A 92 3.41 3.99 -5.80
N PRO A 93 2.91 3.16 -4.89
CA PRO A 93 2.33 1.88 -5.24
C PRO A 93 1.04 2.10 -6.04
N SER A 94 0.86 1.28 -7.07
CA SER A 94 -0.38 1.19 -7.87
C SER A 94 -0.89 -0.24 -7.80
N PHE A 95 -1.90 -0.49 -6.97
CA PHE A 95 -2.43 -1.84 -6.75
C PHE A 95 -3.95 -1.91 -6.87
N SER A 96 -4.41 -3.13 -7.11
CA SER A 96 -5.80 -3.52 -7.15
C SER A 96 -6.00 -4.75 -6.29
N VAL A 97 -7.15 -4.85 -5.64
CA VAL A 97 -7.53 -6.03 -4.86
C VAL A 97 -8.87 -6.53 -5.37
N ARG A 98 -8.97 -7.84 -5.63
CA ARG A 98 -10.19 -8.52 -6.05
C ARG A 98 -10.89 -7.81 -7.23
N GLY A 99 -10.11 -7.33 -8.20
CA GLY A 99 -10.61 -6.69 -9.43
C GLY A 99 -10.96 -5.20 -9.33
N PHE A 100 -10.83 -4.57 -8.17
CA PHE A 100 -11.03 -3.13 -8.01
C PHE A 100 -9.71 -2.40 -7.86
N GLY A 101 -9.66 -1.14 -8.32
CA GLY A 101 -8.46 -0.29 -8.23
C GLY A 101 -7.71 -0.12 -9.53
N GLY A 102 -8.24 -0.66 -10.63
CA GLY A 102 -7.73 -0.43 -11.99
C GLY A 102 -8.12 0.92 -12.60
N GLY A 103 -9.16 1.57 -12.08
CA GLY A 103 -9.71 2.78 -12.69
C GLY A 103 -8.91 4.06 -12.42
N GLY A 104 -8.78 4.92 -13.42
CA GLY A 104 -8.43 6.34 -13.26
C GLY A 104 -7.00 6.63 -13.67
N SER A 105 -6.35 7.58 -13.00
CA SER A 105 -4.91 7.88 -13.16
C SER A 105 -3.98 6.79 -12.60
N GLY A 106 -4.46 5.55 -12.51
CA GLY A 106 -3.71 4.38 -12.04
C GLY A 106 -3.39 4.32 -10.55
N HIS A 107 -3.80 5.32 -9.75
CA HIS A 107 -3.51 5.39 -8.33
C HIS A 107 -4.25 4.31 -7.53
N SER A 108 -3.60 3.84 -6.45
CA SER A 108 -4.17 2.92 -5.47
C SER A 108 -5.30 3.56 -4.67
N ASN A 109 -6.54 3.42 -5.15
CA ASN A 109 -7.75 3.87 -4.47
C ASN A 109 -8.58 2.70 -3.91
N THR A 110 -7.99 1.49 -3.80
CA THR A 110 -8.69 0.28 -3.38
C THR A 110 -8.01 -0.33 -2.17
N GLY A 111 -8.79 -0.71 -1.17
CA GLY A 111 -8.28 -1.24 0.10
C GLY A 111 -7.73 -0.13 1.02
N LEU A 112 -7.55 -0.45 2.29
CA LEU A 112 -7.02 0.44 3.32
C LEU A 112 -5.57 0.07 3.63
N ILE A 113 -4.62 0.92 3.26
CA ILE A 113 -3.23 0.76 3.69
C ILE A 113 -2.99 1.44 5.03
N LEU A 114 -2.37 0.68 5.93
CA LEU A 114 -1.94 1.11 7.25
C LEU A 114 -0.42 0.93 7.36
N ILE A 115 0.21 1.83 8.12
CA ILE A 115 1.57 1.64 8.64
C ILE A 115 1.42 1.60 10.16
N ASN A 116 1.75 0.46 10.76
CA ASN A 116 1.58 0.18 12.20
C ASN A 116 0.14 0.46 12.68
N GLY A 117 -0.86 0.07 11.89
CA GLY A 117 -2.28 0.31 12.21
C GLY A 117 -2.82 1.70 11.87
N ILE A 118 -1.95 2.64 11.44
CA ILE A 118 -2.33 4.04 11.18
C ILE A 118 -2.44 4.28 9.66
N PRO A 119 -3.53 4.89 9.16
CA PRO A 119 -3.72 5.14 7.73
C PRO A 119 -2.52 5.80 7.06
N ALA A 120 -2.11 5.27 5.91
CA ALA A 120 -1.02 5.82 5.11
C ALA A 120 -1.46 6.95 4.15
N TYR A 121 -2.78 7.10 3.93
CA TYR A 121 -3.35 8.08 3.00
C TYR A 121 -3.13 9.53 3.45
N VAL A 122 -3.07 10.42 2.46
CA VAL A 122 -2.99 11.88 2.67
C VAL A 122 -4.29 12.47 3.23
N ALA A 123 -5.45 11.90 2.90
CA ALA A 123 -6.74 12.23 3.51
C ALA A 123 -7.75 11.09 3.31
N PRO A 124 -7.86 10.14 4.26
CA PRO A 124 -8.66 8.92 4.07
C PRO A 124 -10.11 9.12 3.61
N TYR A 125 -10.76 10.24 3.95
CA TYR A 125 -12.18 10.49 3.61
C TYR A 125 -12.40 11.49 2.46
N VAL A 126 -11.33 12.04 1.85
CA VAL A 126 -11.41 13.11 0.83
C VAL A 126 -10.49 12.86 -0.36
N ASP A 127 -9.30 12.30 -0.12
CA ASP A 127 -8.28 12.01 -1.12
C ASP A 127 -7.60 10.68 -0.78
N ILE A 128 -8.24 9.57 -1.18
CA ILE A 128 -7.77 8.19 -0.99
C ILE A 128 -6.71 7.76 -2.01
N GLY A 129 -6.22 8.67 -2.85
CA GLY A 129 -5.03 8.39 -3.64
C GLY A 129 -3.82 8.17 -2.73
N MET A 130 -2.83 7.41 -3.22
CA MET A 130 -1.54 7.25 -2.57
C MET A 130 -0.44 7.99 -3.34
N PRO A 131 -0.42 9.34 -3.33
CA PRO A 131 0.58 10.13 -4.06
C PRO A 131 1.97 10.08 -3.42
N ILE A 132 2.04 9.63 -2.18
CA ILE A 132 3.24 9.48 -1.35
C ILE A 132 3.07 8.21 -0.53
N PHE A 133 4.14 7.42 -0.39
CA PHE A 133 4.12 6.20 0.39
C PHE A 133 5.21 6.25 1.47
N PRO A 134 4.89 6.79 2.67
CA PRO A 134 5.89 7.13 3.67
C PRO A 134 6.38 5.89 4.44
N VAL A 135 6.98 4.95 3.74
CA VAL A 135 7.61 3.74 4.27
C VAL A 135 8.67 3.26 3.27
N THR A 136 9.75 2.66 3.76
CA THR A 136 10.81 2.11 2.90
C THR A 136 10.98 0.62 3.17
N PHE A 137 11.30 -0.15 2.12
CA PHE A 137 11.34 -1.62 2.18
C PHE A 137 12.21 -2.17 3.34
N GLN A 138 13.38 -1.59 3.61
CA GLN A 138 14.29 -2.06 4.67
C GLN A 138 13.79 -1.77 6.10
N SER A 139 12.86 -0.82 6.27
CA SER A 139 12.23 -0.52 7.57
C SER A 139 11.11 -1.50 7.93
N VAL A 140 10.64 -2.30 6.96
CA VAL A 140 9.52 -3.23 7.12
C VAL A 140 10.02 -4.52 7.78
N ASP A 141 9.32 -4.93 8.84
CA ASP A 141 9.47 -6.26 9.40
C ASP A 141 8.56 -7.26 8.67
N ARG A 142 7.28 -6.91 8.49
CA ARG A 142 6.28 -7.79 7.91
C ARG A 142 5.09 -7.02 7.34
N ILE A 143 4.33 -7.69 6.49
CA ILE A 143 3.11 -7.16 5.88
C ILE A 143 1.97 -8.13 6.16
N SER A 144 0.85 -7.61 6.68
CA SER A 144 -0.39 -8.38 6.88
C SER A 144 -1.45 -7.87 5.92
N VAL A 145 -1.98 -8.76 5.08
CA VAL A 145 -3.08 -8.46 4.15
C VAL A 145 -4.32 -9.19 4.61
N ILE A 146 -5.33 -8.44 5.06
CA ILE A 146 -6.58 -8.94 5.63
C ILE A 146 -7.71 -8.58 4.66
N LYS A 147 -8.23 -9.55 3.91
CA LYS A 147 -9.25 -9.30 2.88
C LYS A 147 -10.67 -9.57 3.36
N GLY A 148 -10.86 -10.43 4.36
CA GLY A 148 -12.15 -10.70 5.01
C GLY A 148 -11.98 -10.79 6.52
N GLY A 149 -13.08 -10.89 7.28
CA GLY A 149 -13.07 -11.01 8.74
C GLY A 149 -13.50 -9.73 9.48
N GLU A 150 -12.98 -9.51 10.69
CA GLU A 150 -13.40 -8.43 11.60
C GLU A 150 -13.13 -7.02 11.04
N SER A 151 -14.12 -6.48 10.32
CA SER A 151 -13.94 -5.32 9.44
C SER A 151 -14.47 -3.99 9.99
N VAL A 152 -15.26 -3.97 11.08
CA VAL A 152 -15.94 -2.72 11.51
C VAL A 152 -14.99 -1.67 12.08
N GLN A 153 -13.83 -2.10 12.56
CA GLN A 153 -12.78 -1.22 13.09
C GLN A 153 -12.14 -0.38 11.98
N TYR A 154 -12.05 -0.94 10.77
CA TYR A 154 -11.32 -0.34 9.67
C TYR A 154 -12.22 0.43 8.72
N GLY A 155 -11.77 1.63 8.36
CA GLY A 155 -12.45 2.46 7.37
C GLY A 155 -11.85 3.86 7.30
N PRO A 156 -12.15 4.63 6.24
CA PRO A 156 -12.95 4.23 5.07
C PRO A 156 -12.15 3.35 4.11
N ASN A 157 -12.73 2.95 2.97
CA ASN A 157 -12.03 2.23 1.91
C ASN A 157 -11.51 0.81 2.27
N ALA A 158 -12.08 0.16 3.28
CA ALA A 158 -11.67 -1.18 3.69
C ALA A 158 -12.21 -2.32 2.79
N PHE A 159 -12.87 -1.98 1.68
CA PHE A 159 -13.57 -2.96 0.84
C PHE A 159 -12.64 -3.88 0.05
N GLY A 160 -11.45 -3.38 -0.31
CA GLY A 160 -10.39 -4.22 -0.87
C GLY A 160 -9.66 -5.04 0.20
N GLY A 161 -10.09 -4.97 1.46
CA GLY A 161 -9.30 -5.42 2.60
C GLY A 161 -8.37 -4.34 3.16
N VAL A 162 -7.57 -4.76 4.13
CA VAL A 162 -6.59 -3.95 4.86
C VAL A 162 -5.20 -4.49 4.59
N ILE A 163 -4.29 -3.64 4.13
CA ILE A 163 -2.86 -3.94 4.00
C ILE A 163 -2.15 -3.20 5.11
N ASN A 164 -1.77 -3.90 6.17
CA ASN A 164 -1.02 -3.31 7.28
C ASN A 164 0.47 -3.62 7.14
N ILE A 165 1.28 -2.57 7.03
CA ILE A 165 2.74 -2.64 6.93
C ILE A 165 3.29 -2.41 8.33
N ILE A 166 4.03 -3.37 8.84
CA ILE A 166 4.57 -3.36 10.20
C ILE A 166 6.06 -3.05 10.14
N THR A 167 6.49 -1.97 10.79
CA THR A 167 7.91 -1.60 10.88
C THR A 167 8.65 -2.47 11.90
N LYS A 168 9.98 -2.49 11.83
CA LYS A 168 10.84 -3.21 12.79
C LYS A 168 10.55 -2.75 14.23
N PRO A 169 10.21 -3.67 15.16
CA PRO A 169 9.96 -3.32 16.56
C PRO A 169 11.25 -2.93 17.29
N ILE A 170 11.10 -2.22 18.42
CA ILE A 170 12.22 -1.95 19.34
C ILE A 170 12.72 -3.29 19.90
N PRO A 171 14.00 -3.64 19.72
CA PRO A 171 14.53 -4.90 20.22
C PRO A 171 14.62 -4.94 21.75
N ASN A 172 14.46 -6.13 22.35
CA ASN A 172 14.60 -6.30 23.80
C ASN A 172 16.02 -6.00 24.32
N LYS A 173 17.04 -6.17 23.49
CA LYS A 173 18.44 -5.83 23.76
C LYS A 173 18.91 -4.85 22.72
N TRP A 174 19.83 -3.95 23.06
CA TRP A 174 20.34 -2.99 22.09
C TRP A 174 20.96 -3.68 20.87
N GLU A 175 20.46 -3.38 19.68
CA GLU A 175 20.92 -3.90 18.39
C GLU A 175 21.19 -2.76 17.41
N ASN A 176 22.25 -2.92 16.64
CA ASN A 176 22.58 -2.06 15.52
C ASN A 176 22.47 -2.86 14.22
N GLN A 177 22.07 -2.18 13.14
CA GLN A 177 22.04 -2.74 11.80
C GLN A 177 22.56 -1.70 10.81
N ILE A 178 23.46 -2.13 9.93
CA ILE A 178 23.90 -1.38 8.76
C ILE A 178 23.66 -2.27 7.55
N SER A 179 23.00 -1.73 6.54
CA SER A 179 22.70 -2.47 5.33
C SER A 179 22.87 -1.60 4.10
N GLU A 180 23.37 -2.19 3.02
CA GLU A 180 23.47 -1.57 1.71
C GLU A 180 22.86 -2.51 0.67
N ARG A 181 22.01 -1.96 -0.19
CA ARG A 181 21.41 -2.66 -1.32
C ARG A 181 21.67 -1.88 -2.60
N MET A 182 22.37 -2.50 -3.54
CA MET A 182 22.65 -1.95 -4.87
C MET A 182 21.88 -2.74 -5.91
N THR A 183 21.05 -2.08 -6.72
CA THR A 183 20.29 -2.69 -7.81
C THR A 183 20.75 -2.13 -9.15
N ALA A 184 21.21 -2.99 -10.03
CA ALA A 184 21.58 -2.70 -11.40
C ALA A 184 20.45 -3.16 -12.34
N TRP A 185 20.00 -2.28 -13.23
CA TRP A 185 18.96 -2.58 -14.23
C TRP A 185 19.59 -3.04 -15.54
N GLY A 186 19.02 -4.06 -16.18
CA GLY A 186 19.46 -4.57 -17.48
C GLY A 186 19.28 -3.56 -18.61
N ARG A 187 20.11 -3.68 -19.66
CA ARG A 187 20.11 -2.79 -20.83
C ARG A 187 19.02 -3.15 -21.84
N ALA A 188 18.57 -2.13 -22.57
CA ALA A 188 17.50 -2.23 -23.56
C ALA A 188 17.80 -3.17 -24.74
N SER A 189 19.03 -3.15 -25.25
CA SER A 189 19.39 -3.79 -26.51
C SER A 189 19.34 -5.32 -26.47
N ASN A 190 19.72 -5.92 -25.33
CA ASN A 190 19.85 -7.38 -25.21
C ASN A 190 19.40 -7.93 -23.84
N GLY A 191 18.88 -7.10 -22.92
CA GLY A 191 18.57 -7.50 -21.55
C GLY A 191 19.81 -7.85 -20.71
N GLY A 192 21.01 -7.65 -21.25
CA GLY A 192 22.29 -7.89 -20.60
C GLY A 192 22.74 -6.71 -19.74
N PHE A 193 23.85 -6.89 -19.04
CA PHE A 193 24.40 -5.88 -18.13
C PHE A 193 25.69 -5.24 -18.66
N VAL A 194 26.16 -5.63 -19.84
CA VAL A 194 27.38 -5.10 -20.46
C VAL A 194 27.01 -4.61 -21.85
N GLY A 195 27.29 -3.34 -22.13
CA GLY A 195 27.16 -2.76 -23.46
C GLY A 195 28.27 -3.25 -24.41
N PRO A 196 28.11 -3.09 -25.74
CA PRO A 196 29.19 -3.34 -26.67
C PRO A 196 30.39 -2.43 -26.33
N PRO A 197 31.62 -2.94 -26.35
CA PRO A 197 32.80 -2.13 -26.10
C PRO A 197 32.94 -1.07 -27.20
N ALA A 198 32.90 0.21 -26.81
CA ALA A 198 33.22 1.32 -27.69
C ALA A 198 34.67 1.76 -27.45
N LYS A 199 35.36 2.18 -28.53
CA LYS A 199 36.77 2.60 -28.46
C LYS A 199 36.90 3.79 -27.48
N GLY A 200 37.64 3.60 -26.39
CA GLY A 200 37.86 4.63 -25.35
C GLY A 200 36.85 4.65 -24.20
N GLN A 201 35.84 3.77 -24.18
CA GLN A 201 34.95 3.62 -23.00
C GLN A 201 35.47 2.53 -22.06
N SER A 202 35.46 2.79 -20.76
CA SER A 202 35.82 1.78 -19.76
C SER A 202 34.70 0.73 -19.64
N LEU A 203 35.02 -0.47 -19.14
CA LEU A 203 34.00 -1.50 -18.87
C LEU A 203 32.89 -0.94 -17.96
N ILE A 204 33.26 -0.14 -16.96
CA ILE A 204 32.34 0.46 -15.99
C ILE A 204 31.29 1.35 -16.68
N ASP A 205 31.69 2.11 -17.70
CA ASP A 205 30.78 2.98 -18.47
C ASP A 205 29.78 2.17 -19.31
N THR A 206 30.10 0.90 -19.58
CA THR A 206 29.22 -0.03 -20.29
C THR A 206 28.33 -0.88 -19.37
N LEU A 207 28.52 -0.80 -18.03
CA LEU A 207 27.79 -1.63 -17.07
C LEU A 207 26.38 -1.11 -16.80
N ALA A 208 25.40 -2.01 -16.88
CA ALA A 208 23.99 -1.79 -16.61
C ALA A 208 23.36 -0.62 -17.41
N ASN A 209 22.06 -0.46 -17.28
CA ASN A 209 21.35 0.72 -17.77
C ASN A 209 21.36 1.83 -16.72
N ASN A 210 21.05 1.48 -15.48
CA ASN A 210 20.88 2.37 -14.35
C ASN A 210 21.22 1.64 -13.04
N PHE A 211 21.54 2.40 -12.00
CA PHE A 211 21.79 1.90 -10.65
C PHE A 211 20.89 2.58 -9.62
N LEU A 212 20.43 1.83 -8.63
CA LEU A 212 19.72 2.33 -7.45
C LEU A 212 20.39 1.80 -6.18
N TYR A 213 20.69 2.71 -5.26
CA TYR A 213 21.32 2.46 -3.98
C TYR A 213 20.30 2.62 -2.85
N ASN A 214 20.42 1.81 -1.81
CA ASN A 214 19.52 1.83 -0.67
C ASN A 214 20.33 1.48 0.59
N THR A 215 20.71 2.54 1.29
CA THR A 215 21.47 2.50 2.54
C THR A 215 20.52 2.57 3.72
N TYR A 216 20.63 1.63 4.65
CA TYR A 216 19.77 1.52 5.82
C TYR A 216 20.59 1.39 7.10
N LEU A 217 20.24 2.18 8.11
CA LEU A 217 20.83 2.18 9.44
C LEU A 217 19.71 2.00 10.47
N LYS A 218 19.95 1.18 11.49
CA LYS A 218 19.09 1.03 12.67
C LYS A 218 19.98 1.00 13.90
N SER A 219 19.55 1.67 14.96
CA SER A 219 20.11 1.48 16.30
C SER A 219 18.97 1.58 17.31
N GLY A 220 18.85 0.62 18.20
CA GLY A 220 17.82 0.68 19.22
C GLY A 220 17.71 -0.54 20.10
N GLY A 221 17.04 -0.34 21.21
CA GLY A 221 16.61 -1.40 22.11
C GLY A 221 16.10 -0.83 23.43
N MET A 222 15.85 -1.73 24.38
CA MET A 222 15.53 -1.37 25.76
C MET A 222 16.78 -0.87 26.50
N PHE A 223 16.71 0.32 27.11
CA PHE A 223 17.71 0.81 28.08
C PHE A 223 17.62 0.05 29.40
N ASN A 224 16.39 -0.25 29.81
CA ASN A 224 16.03 -1.01 31.00
C ASN A 224 14.65 -1.65 30.78
N ASN A 225 14.04 -2.22 31.82
CA ASN A 225 12.72 -2.87 31.69
C ASN A 225 11.55 -1.89 31.42
N HIS A 226 11.78 -0.59 31.46
CA HIS A 226 10.76 0.45 31.32
C HIS A 226 10.90 1.27 30.05
N ILE A 227 12.11 1.58 29.59
CA ILE A 227 12.32 2.52 28.49
C ILE A 227 13.03 1.83 27.33
N GLY A 228 12.44 1.91 26.14
CA GLY A 228 13.05 1.48 24.89
C GLY A 228 12.99 2.59 23.84
N VAL A 229 14.03 2.69 23.03
CA VAL A 229 14.11 3.65 21.93
C VAL A 229 14.74 2.97 20.71
N GLN A 230 14.29 3.36 19.52
CA GLN A 230 14.89 2.93 18.27
C GLN A 230 14.90 4.07 17.26
N VAL A 231 16.04 4.23 16.58
CA VAL A 231 16.19 5.11 15.43
C VAL A 231 16.44 4.27 14.19
N GLN A 232 15.76 4.61 13.10
CA GLN A 232 15.96 4.03 11.77
C GLN A 232 16.23 5.18 10.79
N ALA A 233 17.21 5.02 9.92
CA ALA A 233 17.51 5.95 8.84
C ALA A 233 17.67 5.18 7.54
N ASN A 234 16.95 5.59 6.50
CA ASN A 234 17.03 4.96 5.18
C ASN A 234 17.21 6.04 4.11
N TYR A 235 18.23 5.88 3.27
CA TYR A 235 18.51 6.73 2.12
C TYR A 235 18.50 5.89 0.85
N ILE A 236 17.62 6.23 -0.10
CA ILE A 236 17.53 5.58 -1.41
C ILE A 236 17.89 6.63 -2.46
N ALA A 237 18.90 6.37 -3.28
CA ALA A 237 19.37 7.33 -4.29
C ALA A 237 19.82 6.63 -5.57
N GLY A 238 19.76 7.32 -6.70
CA GLY A 238 20.18 6.80 -8.00
C GLY A 238 19.08 6.95 -9.05
N GLN A 239 18.85 5.92 -9.85
CA GLN A 239 17.86 5.93 -10.93
C GLN A 239 16.92 4.72 -10.89
N GLY A 240 15.68 4.92 -11.31
CA GLY A 240 14.76 3.84 -11.63
C GLY A 240 15.22 3.03 -12.86
N PHE A 241 14.41 2.07 -13.31
CA PHE A 241 14.82 1.20 -14.42
C PHE A 241 14.80 1.89 -15.80
N ARG A 242 14.07 3.02 -15.93
CA ARG A 242 13.97 3.83 -17.15
C ARG A 242 15.12 4.85 -17.21
N ALA A 243 15.62 5.18 -18.39
CA ALA A 243 16.70 6.16 -18.58
C ALA A 243 16.35 7.52 -17.96
N LYS A 244 17.35 8.27 -17.47
CA LYS A 244 17.17 9.62 -16.89
C LYS A 244 16.00 9.67 -15.89
N SER A 245 15.97 8.75 -14.92
CA SER A 245 14.91 8.68 -13.91
C SER A 245 15.45 8.85 -12.48
N PRO A 246 16.10 9.99 -12.17
CA PRO A 246 16.65 10.23 -10.84
C PRO A 246 15.60 10.04 -9.75
N THR A 247 16.05 9.41 -8.67
CA THR A 247 15.25 9.03 -7.51
C THR A 247 16.04 9.35 -6.25
N ASN A 248 15.38 9.98 -5.27
CA ASN A 248 15.93 10.28 -3.97
C ASN A 248 14.85 10.14 -2.90
N ILE A 249 15.07 9.29 -1.89
CA ILE A 249 14.14 9.06 -0.78
C ILE A 249 14.91 9.06 0.53
N GLN A 250 14.43 9.82 1.49
CA GLN A 250 14.92 9.87 2.87
C GLN A 250 13.78 9.41 3.78
N ASN A 251 14.06 8.50 4.70
CA ASN A 251 13.10 8.03 5.69
C ASN A 251 13.80 7.88 7.05
N TYR A 252 13.46 8.74 8.00
CA TYR A 252 13.96 8.72 9.36
C TYR A 252 12.80 8.38 10.30
N LEU A 253 12.95 7.34 11.10
CA LEU A 253 11.97 6.95 12.12
C LEU A 253 12.63 6.99 13.51
N LEU A 254 11.88 7.48 14.49
CA LEU A 254 12.19 7.41 15.90
C LEU A 254 11.00 6.74 16.59
N ASP A 255 11.23 5.58 17.18
CA ASP A 255 10.24 4.85 17.98
C ASP A 255 10.65 4.92 19.45
N ALA A 256 9.66 5.07 20.34
CA ALA A 256 9.84 5.03 21.78
C ALA A 256 8.81 4.11 22.44
N LEU A 257 9.21 3.41 23.48
CA LEU A 257 8.37 2.58 24.34
C LEU A 257 8.66 2.96 25.79
N TYR A 258 7.60 3.28 26.53
CA TYR A 258 7.62 3.42 27.98
C TYR A 258 6.67 2.41 28.61
N GLN A 259 7.23 1.30 29.09
CA GLN A 259 6.54 0.29 29.89
C GLN A 259 6.44 0.81 31.32
N ILE A 260 5.28 1.34 31.72
CA ILE A 260 5.06 1.91 33.05
C ILE A 260 5.12 0.79 34.11
N ASN A 261 4.45 -0.33 33.84
CA ASN A 261 4.46 -1.56 34.63
C ASN A 261 3.96 -2.72 33.74
N GLU A 262 3.70 -3.91 34.29
CA GLU A 262 3.29 -5.07 33.47
C GLU A 262 1.99 -4.89 32.66
N ASN A 263 1.08 -4.03 33.14
CA ASN A 263 -0.24 -3.83 32.55
C ASN A 263 -0.36 -2.55 31.74
N HIS A 264 0.55 -1.59 31.89
CA HIS A 264 0.44 -0.26 31.31
C HIS A 264 1.69 0.07 30.47
N LYS A 265 1.48 0.49 29.22
CA LYS A 265 2.56 0.97 28.34
C LYS A 265 2.15 2.14 27.47
N ILE A 266 3.13 2.93 27.08
CA ILE A 266 3.00 3.99 26.08
C ILE A 266 3.99 3.68 24.95
N THR A 267 3.51 3.61 23.71
CA THR A 267 4.37 3.61 22.53
C THR A 267 4.23 4.93 21.81
N ALA A 268 5.32 5.54 21.37
CA ALA A 268 5.28 6.75 20.57
C ALA A 268 6.18 6.59 19.33
N TYR A 269 5.88 7.34 18.28
CA TYR A 269 6.73 7.41 17.11
C TYR A 269 6.75 8.81 16.51
N TYR A 270 7.86 9.12 15.85
CA TYR A 270 8.01 10.24 14.95
C TYR A 270 8.69 9.76 13.68
N GLN A 271 8.25 10.26 12.53
CA GLN A 271 8.80 9.93 11.23
C GLN A 271 8.92 11.19 10.38
N TYR A 272 10.07 11.33 9.72
CA TYR A 272 10.26 12.26 8.61
C TYR A 272 10.57 11.45 7.34
N TYR A 273 9.75 11.65 6.32
CA TYR A 273 9.92 11.04 5.02
C TYR A 273 9.97 12.15 3.96
N LYS A 274 10.92 12.09 3.03
CA LYS A 274 10.98 12.99 1.87
C LYS A 274 11.29 12.15 0.64
N PHE A 275 10.60 12.42 -0.46
CA PHE A 275 10.88 11.73 -1.72
C PHE A 275 10.89 12.68 -2.90
N PHE A 276 11.65 12.28 -3.91
CA PHE A 276 11.66 12.81 -5.26
C PHE A 276 11.85 11.62 -6.20
N LEU A 277 11.05 11.53 -7.25
CA LEU A 277 11.23 10.60 -8.34
C LEU A 277 10.74 11.20 -9.65
N THR A 278 11.52 11.05 -10.70
CA THR A 278 11.05 11.28 -12.07
C THR A 278 9.96 10.27 -12.42
N ASP A 279 8.94 10.68 -13.17
CA ASP A 279 7.88 9.84 -13.70
C ASP A 279 8.02 9.73 -15.23
N PRO A 280 8.75 8.72 -15.75
CA PRO A 280 9.09 8.60 -17.17
C PRO A 280 7.88 8.44 -18.09
N GLY A 281 6.74 8.05 -17.52
CA GLY A 281 5.47 7.90 -18.21
C GLY A 281 5.50 6.91 -19.37
N SER A 282 4.38 6.94 -20.09
CA SER A 282 4.06 5.95 -21.10
C SER A 282 4.66 6.30 -22.47
N LEU A 283 4.91 5.25 -23.27
CA LEU A 283 5.48 5.34 -24.60
C LEU A 283 4.42 5.03 -25.67
N GLY A 284 4.59 5.63 -26.85
CA GLY A 284 3.90 5.16 -28.06
C GLY A 284 4.32 3.73 -28.41
N VAL A 285 3.53 3.03 -29.24
CA VAL A 285 3.81 1.62 -29.60
C VAL A 285 5.18 1.46 -30.25
N GLN A 286 5.50 2.26 -31.26
CA GLN A 286 6.79 2.19 -31.96
C GLN A 286 7.96 2.53 -31.03
N ALA A 287 7.81 3.55 -30.19
CA ALA A 287 8.80 3.95 -29.18
C ALA A 287 9.06 2.82 -28.17
N TYR A 288 8.02 2.12 -27.72
CA TYR A 288 8.14 0.97 -26.84
C TYR A 288 8.91 -0.19 -27.49
N GLU A 289 8.61 -0.52 -28.75
CA GLU A 289 9.28 -1.62 -29.47
C GLU A 289 10.76 -1.31 -29.75
N GLN A 290 11.09 -0.05 -30.03
CA GLN A 290 12.49 0.38 -30.24
C GLN A 290 13.29 0.36 -28.95
N ASN A 291 12.79 1.01 -27.90
CA ASN A 291 13.45 1.06 -26.60
C ASN A 291 12.42 1.32 -25.50
N ARG A 292 11.97 0.25 -24.84
CA ARG A 292 11.05 0.35 -23.69
C ARG A 292 11.65 1.03 -22.46
N PHE A 293 12.95 1.31 -22.41
CA PHE A 293 13.60 1.92 -21.26
C PHE A 293 13.78 3.43 -21.40
N GLN A 294 13.58 4.01 -22.58
CA GLN A 294 13.72 5.45 -22.77
C GLN A 294 12.74 6.25 -21.91
N ASN A 295 13.10 7.47 -21.54
CA ASN A 295 12.23 8.42 -20.85
C ASN A 295 12.00 9.61 -21.78
N ASN A 296 10.76 9.77 -22.25
CA ASN A 296 10.39 10.86 -23.15
C ASN A 296 9.63 11.97 -22.40
N ARG A 297 9.76 12.01 -21.07
CA ARG A 297 9.03 12.87 -20.14
C ARG A 297 9.98 13.51 -19.12
N PRO A 298 10.98 14.30 -19.57
CA PRO A 298 11.98 14.87 -18.67
C PRO A 298 11.42 15.84 -17.64
N ASN A 299 10.26 16.47 -17.89
CA ASN A 299 9.63 17.45 -16.99
C ASN A 299 8.60 16.83 -16.03
N ASN A 300 8.41 15.51 -16.05
CA ASN A 300 7.43 14.86 -15.20
C ASN A 300 8.11 14.30 -13.96
N ASP A 301 7.66 14.72 -12.79
CA ASP A 301 8.15 14.21 -11.52
C ASP A 301 7.07 14.18 -10.44
N LYS A 302 7.40 13.47 -9.37
CA LYS A 302 6.64 13.42 -8.14
C LYS A 302 7.58 13.67 -6.98
N SER A 303 7.19 14.57 -6.10
CA SER A 303 7.96 14.85 -4.90
C SER A 303 7.04 15.09 -3.70
N GLY A 304 7.62 15.11 -2.51
CA GLY A 304 6.87 15.40 -1.31
C GLY A 304 7.62 15.14 -0.03
N LYS A 305 6.98 15.47 1.08
CA LYS A 305 7.43 15.18 2.44
C LYS A 305 6.26 14.75 3.30
N ALA A 306 6.50 13.88 4.26
CA ALA A 306 5.56 13.50 5.30
C ALA A 306 6.27 13.57 6.65
N MET A 307 5.72 14.36 7.55
CA MET A 307 6.02 14.30 8.98
C MET A 307 4.86 13.55 9.63
N ARG A 308 5.14 12.42 10.30
CA ARG A 308 4.12 11.62 10.99
C ARG A 308 4.50 11.48 12.46
N TRP A 309 3.52 11.58 13.33
CA TRP A 309 3.72 11.41 14.78
C TRP A 309 2.53 10.69 15.39
N GLY A 310 2.75 10.06 16.53
CA GLY A 310 1.67 9.47 17.29
C GLY A 310 2.14 8.87 18.60
N ALA A 311 1.17 8.62 19.48
CA ALA A 311 1.36 7.94 20.74
C ALA A 311 0.15 7.05 21.01
N VAL A 312 0.39 5.88 21.59
CA VAL A 312 -0.64 4.94 22.02
C VAL A 312 -0.39 4.58 23.46
N TYR A 313 -1.35 4.90 24.32
CA TYR A 313 -1.43 4.33 25.66
C TYR A 313 -2.22 3.03 25.60
N GLN A 314 -1.70 1.96 26.18
CA GLN A 314 -2.39 0.68 26.31
C GLN A 314 -2.37 0.23 27.76
N THR A 315 -3.53 -0.23 28.25
CA THR A 315 -3.68 -0.84 29.56
C THR A 315 -4.47 -2.15 29.49
N PHE A 316 -4.07 -3.13 30.29
CA PHE A 316 -4.82 -4.37 30.52
C PHE A 316 -5.49 -4.32 31.89
N PHE A 317 -6.71 -4.85 31.99
CA PHE A 317 -7.48 -4.84 33.23
C PHE A 317 -8.26 -6.14 33.45
N GLY A 318 -8.62 -6.41 34.70
CA GLY A 318 -9.43 -7.55 35.11
C GLY A 318 -8.76 -8.90 34.88
N ASP A 319 -9.55 -9.98 34.94
CA ASP A 319 -9.11 -11.35 34.70
C ASP A 319 -9.82 -11.90 33.46
N MET A 320 -9.05 -12.23 32.44
CA MET A 320 -9.55 -12.76 31.16
C MET A 320 -10.30 -14.09 31.30
N ALA A 321 -10.11 -14.84 32.39
CA ALA A 321 -10.87 -16.04 32.71
C ALA A 321 -12.23 -15.74 33.37
N LYS A 322 -12.48 -14.48 33.76
CA LYS A 322 -13.73 -14.00 34.36
C LYS A 322 -14.26 -12.79 33.60
N VAL A 323 -13.85 -11.59 34.02
CA VAL A 323 -14.13 -10.32 33.37
C VAL A 323 -12.82 -9.54 33.32
N GLY A 324 -12.38 -9.22 32.12
CA GLY A 324 -11.15 -8.47 31.88
C GLY A 324 -11.11 -7.91 30.48
N GLY A 325 -9.97 -7.37 30.07
CA GLY A 325 -9.84 -6.77 28.76
C GLY A 325 -8.66 -5.84 28.61
N ASP A 326 -8.72 -5.00 27.60
CA ASP A 326 -7.74 -3.96 27.34
C ASP A 326 -8.39 -2.66 26.87
N PHE A 327 -7.73 -1.55 27.18
CA PHE A 327 -8.07 -0.22 26.69
C PHE A 327 -6.86 0.36 25.97
N THR A 328 -7.11 0.95 24.81
CA THR A 328 -6.12 1.66 24.02
C THR A 328 -6.60 3.07 23.72
N LEU A 329 -5.77 4.08 24.00
CA LEU A 329 -5.98 5.44 23.53
C LEU A 329 -4.88 5.79 22.54
N SER A 330 -5.26 5.89 21.27
CA SER A 330 -4.36 6.24 20.18
C SER A 330 -4.54 7.70 19.80
N TYR A 331 -3.44 8.46 19.73
CA TYR A 331 -3.38 9.76 19.08
C TYR A 331 -2.36 9.68 17.94
N TYR A 332 -2.72 10.20 16.77
CA TYR A 332 -1.79 10.30 15.66
C TYR A 332 -2.08 11.52 14.80
N GLY A 333 -1.04 12.05 14.18
CA GLY A 333 -1.17 13.10 13.18
C GLY A 333 -0.12 12.97 12.09
N HIS A 334 -0.38 13.63 10.98
CA HIS A 334 0.61 13.79 9.93
C HIS A 334 0.44 15.12 9.17
N ASP A 335 1.57 15.75 8.87
CA ASP A 335 1.70 16.88 7.95
C ASP A 335 2.40 16.38 6.70
N ILE A 336 1.62 16.24 5.64
CA ILE A 336 2.06 15.66 4.39
C ILE A 336 1.94 16.72 3.31
N SER A 337 3.03 16.95 2.58
CA SER A 337 2.96 17.67 1.32
C SER A 337 3.41 16.78 0.18
N ARG A 338 2.81 17.00 -0.97
CA ARG A 338 3.22 16.36 -2.22
C ARG A 338 3.16 17.39 -3.33
N ASP A 339 3.95 17.17 -4.35
CA ASP A 339 3.91 17.92 -5.58
C ASP A 339 3.98 16.97 -6.77
N PHE A 340 3.24 17.33 -7.82
CA PHE A 340 3.22 16.64 -9.09
C PHE A 340 3.49 17.67 -10.18
N GLN A 341 4.71 17.64 -10.73
CA GLN A 341 5.11 18.43 -11.88
C GLN A 341 4.82 17.65 -13.17
N PHE A 342 4.27 18.34 -14.15
CA PHE A 342 3.99 17.78 -15.47
C PHE A 342 4.00 18.89 -16.52
N ASP A 343 4.36 18.56 -17.75
CA ASP A 343 4.24 19.47 -18.88
C ASP A 343 2.90 19.34 -19.62
N SER A 344 2.55 20.38 -20.38
CA SER A 344 1.40 20.44 -21.30
C SER A 344 1.24 19.25 -22.26
N ASN A 345 2.28 18.43 -22.48
CA ASN A 345 2.21 17.24 -23.32
C ASN A 345 1.82 15.98 -22.54
N PHE A 346 1.58 16.01 -21.23
CA PHE A 346 1.43 14.80 -20.39
C PHE A 346 0.36 13.79 -20.87
N LEU A 347 -0.65 14.22 -21.62
CA LEU A 347 -1.69 13.36 -22.21
C LEU A 347 -1.37 12.82 -23.61
N ASN A 348 -0.23 13.22 -24.18
CA ASN A 348 0.21 12.84 -25.53
C ASN A 348 1.07 11.55 -25.51
N VAL A 349 1.34 10.95 -26.66
CA VAL A 349 2.40 9.97 -26.86
C VAL A 349 3.08 10.24 -28.19
N ASN A 350 4.40 10.04 -28.25
CA ASN A 350 5.08 10.13 -29.53
C ASN A 350 4.71 8.89 -30.38
N THR A 351 3.93 9.12 -31.43
CA THR A 351 3.53 8.09 -32.40
C THR A 351 4.54 7.92 -33.54
N ASN A 352 5.52 8.81 -33.69
CA ASN A 352 6.62 8.71 -34.64
C ASN A 352 7.99 8.92 -33.94
N PRO A 353 8.69 7.84 -33.57
CA PRO A 353 9.97 7.92 -32.87
C PRO A 353 11.08 8.66 -33.63
N SER A 354 10.99 8.77 -34.96
CA SER A 354 11.97 9.52 -35.76
C SER A 354 11.95 11.02 -35.45
N LEU A 355 10.90 11.51 -34.78
CA LEU A 355 10.76 12.90 -34.33
C LEU A 355 11.43 13.17 -32.97
N GLY A 356 12.11 12.19 -32.36
CA GLY A 356 12.87 12.34 -31.11
C GLY A 356 12.06 12.11 -29.82
N GLU A 357 12.59 12.54 -28.67
CA GLU A 357 11.84 12.58 -27.40
C GLU A 357 10.55 13.41 -27.62
N VAL A 358 9.42 12.97 -27.03
CA VAL A 358 8.07 13.49 -27.29
C VAL A 358 8.02 15.01 -27.14
N TYR A 359 7.99 15.79 -28.23
CA TYR A 359 7.59 17.22 -28.21
C TYR A 359 8.25 18.10 -27.12
N THR A 360 9.41 17.71 -26.57
CA THR A 360 9.99 18.31 -25.35
C THR A 360 11.10 19.31 -25.59
N ASN A 361 11.41 19.64 -26.83
CA ASN A 361 12.29 20.76 -27.09
C ASN A 361 11.39 21.99 -27.12
N GLN A 362 11.03 22.52 -25.94
CA GLN A 362 10.75 23.92 -25.58
C GLN A 362 10.16 24.88 -26.64
N ASN A 363 9.57 24.49 -27.77
CA ASN A 363 9.67 25.31 -28.99
C ASN A 363 8.32 25.51 -29.68
N TYR A 364 7.21 25.41 -28.93
CA TYR A 364 5.91 25.81 -29.46
C TYR A 364 5.21 26.82 -28.56
N ASN A 365 4.55 27.77 -29.22
CA ASN A 365 3.75 28.77 -28.55
C ASN A 365 2.59 28.08 -27.81
N GLY A 366 2.49 28.30 -26.49
CA GLY A 366 1.49 27.66 -25.62
C GLY A 366 1.98 26.47 -24.78
N PHE A 367 3.26 26.08 -24.86
CA PHE A 367 3.85 25.12 -23.93
C PHE A 367 3.77 25.63 -22.48
N ASN A 368 3.50 24.76 -21.52
CA ASN A 368 3.57 25.07 -20.10
C ASN A 368 4.11 23.88 -19.27
N ILE A 369 4.57 24.20 -18.07
CA ILE A 369 4.86 23.26 -16.99
C ILE A 369 3.99 23.65 -15.80
N GLY A 370 3.28 22.69 -15.22
CA GLY A 370 2.39 22.89 -14.08
C GLY A 370 2.84 22.11 -12.85
N ASP A 371 2.81 22.77 -11.70
CA ASP A 371 3.05 22.17 -10.38
C ASP A 371 1.75 22.13 -9.58
N HIS A 372 1.49 21.00 -8.93
CA HIS A 372 0.34 20.80 -8.07
C HIS A 372 0.77 20.59 -6.61
N PRO A 373 1.33 21.59 -5.92
CA PRO A 373 1.65 21.43 -4.52
C PRO A 373 0.36 21.33 -3.71
N ARG A 374 0.30 20.28 -2.89
CA ARG A 374 -0.78 20.08 -1.93
C ARG A 374 -0.18 19.80 -0.57
N ARG A 375 -0.82 20.34 0.46
CA ARG A 375 -0.51 20.06 1.86
C ARG A 375 -1.75 19.53 2.56
N TYR A 376 -1.54 18.56 3.43
CA TYR A 376 -2.56 17.85 4.18
C TYR A 376 -2.10 17.78 5.63
N LEU A 377 -2.91 18.29 6.56
CA LEU A 377 -2.68 18.18 7.99
C LEU A 377 -3.82 17.40 8.61
N ILE A 378 -3.50 16.27 9.24
CA ILE A 378 -4.48 15.39 9.87
C ILE A 378 -4.11 15.18 11.32
N ASN A 379 -5.12 15.17 12.17
CA ASN A 379 -5.02 14.77 13.57
C ASN A 379 -6.18 13.85 13.89
N ALA A 380 -5.92 12.79 14.63
CA ALA A 380 -6.94 11.84 15.05
C ALA A 380 -6.68 11.33 16.46
N ILE A 381 -7.78 11.08 17.17
CA ILE A 381 -7.80 10.44 18.48
C ILE A 381 -8.80 9.28 18.45
N GLU A 382 -8.39 8.12 18.93
CA GLU A 382 -9.15 6.87 18.87
C GLU A 382 -9.03 6.11 20.20
N PRO A 383 -9.97 6.29 21.14
CA PRO A 383 -10.19 5.34 22.23
C PRO A 383 -10.84 4.06 21.71
N ASN A 384 -10.30 2.92 22.13
CA ASN A 384 -10.84 1.59 21.85
C ASN A 384 -10.74 0.72 23.11
N THR A 385 -11.78 -0.04 23.39
CA THR A 385 -11.86 -0.96 24.54
C THR A 385 -12.29 -2.34 24.07
N ASN A 386 -11.57 -3.37 24.51
CA ASN A 386 -11.99 -4.75 24.41
C ASN A 386 -12.38 -5.24 25.80
N ILE A 387 -13.56 -5.85 25.94
CA ILE A 387 -14.03 -6.44 27.20
C ILE A 387 -14.32 -7.90 26.95
N VAL A 388 -13.62 -8.78 27.65
CA VAL A 388 -13.83 -10.22 27.64
C VAL A 388 -14.59 -10.61 28.89
N TRP A 389 -15.68 -11.35 28.69
CA TRP A 389 -16.50 -11.91 29.76
C TRP A 389 -16.72 -13.40 29.50
N GLN A 390 -16.21 -14.23 30.40
CA GLN A 390 -16.35 -15.68 30.34
C GLN A 390 -17.54 -16.13 31.21
N THR A 391 -18.51 -16.78 30.58
CA THR A 391 -19.55 -17.56 31.29
C THR A 391 -19.18 -19.05 31.30
N LYS A 392 -20.00 -19.90 31.95
CA LYS A 392 -19.75 -21.35 32.00
C LYS A 392 -19.67 -22.01 30.61
N HIS A 393 -20.41 -21.49 29.62
CA HIS A 393 -20.57 -22.13 28.30
C HIS A 393 -20.18 -21.25 27.11
N ILE A 394 -20.14 -19.93 27.29
CA ILE A 394 -19.93 -18.96 26.22
C ILE A 394 -18.88 -17.94 26.67
N LYS A 395 -17.90 -17.67 25.81
CA LYS A 395 -17.01 -16.51 25.96
C LYS A 395 -17.52 -15.36 25.13
N HIS A 396 -17.66 -14.20 25.75
CA HIS A 396 -18.07 -12.96 25.12
C HIS A 396 -16.85 -12.06 24.98
N THR A 397 -16.64 -11.47 23.81
CA THR A 397 -15.68 -10.38 23.62
C THR A 397 -16.40 -9.21 22.98
N PHE A 398 -16.61 -8.14 23.74
CA PHE A 398 -17.10 -6.87 23.24
C PHE A 398 -15.93 -6.02 22.80
N LYS A 399 -16.08 -5.34 21.67
CA LYS A 399 -15.12 -4.34 21.20
C LYS A 399 -15.87 -3.07 20.85
N ILE A 400 -15.45 -1.96 21.43
CA ILE A 400 -16.11 -0.67 21.30
C ILE A 400 -15.03 0.36 21.04
N GLY A 401 -15.20 1.16 19.98
CA GLY A 401 -14.27 2.24 19.68
C GLY A 401 -14.95 3.44 19.07
N MET A 402 -14.30 4.58 19.24
CA MET A 402 -14.68 5.85 18.65
C MET A 402 -13.43 6.47 18.05
N ARG A 403 -13.57 7.14 16.90
CA ARG A 403 -12.50 7.97 16.35
C ARG A 403 -13.02 9.33 15.95
N TYR A 404 -12.36 10.37 16.46
CA TYR A 404 -12.46 11.71 15.90
C TYR A 404 -11.24 11.98 15.02
N MET A 405 -11.44 12.55 13.84
CA MET A 405 -10.37 12.94 12.93
C MET A 405 -10.69 14.29 12.29
N SER A 406 -9.72 15.19 12.29
CA SER A 406 -9.74 16.41 11.50
C SER A 406 -8.79 16.30 10.31
N SER A 407 -9.14 16.93 9.19
CA SER A 407 -8.32 16.98 7.98
C SER A 407 -8.41 18.35 7.33
N ASN A 408 -7.28 19.05 7.33
CA ASN A 408 -7.09 20.33 6.67
C ASN A 408 -6.26 20.11 5.42
N MET A 409 -6.67 20.71 4.30
CA MET A 409 -6.05 20.49 3.02
C MET A 409 -5.94 21.80 2.26
N TRP A 410 -4.77 22.04 1.69
CA TRP A 410 -4.48 23.21 0.88
C TRP A 410 -4.02 22.76 -0.50
N PHE A 411 -4.74 23.19 -1.51
CA PHE A 411 -4.45 22.91 -2.91
C PHE A 411 -3.96 24.20 -3.52
N ARG A 412 -2.82 24.13 -4.19
CA ARG A 412 -2.29 25.22 -5.00
C ARG A 412 -1.95 24.66 -6.37
N PHE A 413 -1.98 25.54 -7.36
CA PHE A 413 -1.52 25.23 -8.70
C PHE A 413 -0.65 26.37 -9.20
N LEU A 414 0.59 26.04 -9.53
CA LEU A 414 1.51 26.96 -10.17
C LEU A 414 1.68 26.54 -11.63
N GLU A 415 1.87 27.53 -12.48
CA GLU A 415 2.05 27.33 -13.91
C GLU A 415 3.20 28.21 -14.40
N ASN A 416 4.09 27.62 -15.17
CA ASN A 416 5.17 28.28 -15.88
C ASN A 416 4.87 28.18 -17.38
N LYS A 417 4.58 29.31 -18.02
CA LYS A 417 4.08 29.35 -19.40
C LYS A 417 5.12 29.82 -20.37
N CYS A 418 5.00 29.32 -21.59
CA CYS A 418 5.65 29.92 -22.73
C CYS A 418 5.02 31.26 -23.07
N THR A 419 5.84 32.32 -23.03
CA THR A 419 5.39 33.68 -23.36
C THR A 419 5.62 34.01 -24.82
N PHE A 420 6.82 33.70 -25.32
CA PHE A 420 7.19 33.85 -26.73
C PHE A 420 8.35 32.90 -27.06
N LEU A 421 8.59 32.70 -28.35
CA LEU A 421 9.73 31.94 -28.85
C LEU A 421 10.85 32.90 -29.23
N SER A 422 12.08 32.62 -28.79
CA SER A 422 13.30 33.33 -29.17
C SER A 422 14.31 32.32 -29.70
N ASN A 423 14.73 32.45 -30.96
CA ASN A 423 15.61 31.50 -31.65
C ASN A 423 15.15 30.03 -31.54
N GLY A 424 13.83 29.82 -31.63
CA GLY A 424 13.21 28.51 -31.46
C GLY A 424 12.97 28.14 -30.01
N ALA A 425 13.74 28.63 -29.03
CA ALA A 425 13.56 28.29 -27.61
C ALA A 425 12.44 29.12 -26.95
N CYS A 426 11.63 28.48 -26.12
CA CYS A 426 10.60 29.17 -25.36
C CYS A 426 11.18 29.99 -24.21
N ASN A 427 10.76 31.25 -24.13
CA ASN A 427 10.96 32.08 -22.96
C ASN A 427 9.84 31.81 -21.94
N MET A 428 10.23 31.16 -20.84
CA MET A 428 9.34 30.71 -19.77
C MET A 428 9.06 31.85 -18.78
N SER A 429 7.80 32.05 -18.40
CA SER A 429 7.36 33.13 -17.49
C SER A 429 7.90 33.05 -16.06
N GLY A 430 8.46 31.90 -15.67
CA GLY A 430 8.60 31.51 -14.27
C GLY A 430 7.26 31.00 -13.71
N PHE A 431 7.32 30.29 -12.57
CA PHE A 431 6.14 29.76 -11.91
C PHE A 431 5.31 30.86 -11.27
N THR A 432 4.03 30.90 -11.62
CA THR A 432 3.05 31.84 -11.07
C THR A 432 1.79 31.10 -10.62
N TYR A 433 1.08 31.63 -9.62
CA TYR A 433 -0.18 31.05 -9.16
C TYR A 433 -1.28 31.23 -10.22
N VAL A 434 -2.02 30.16 -10.49
CA VAL A 434 -3.12 30.25 -11.44
C VAL A 434 -4.33 30.95 -10.84
N LYS A 435 -4.91 31.91 -11.55
CA LYS A 435 -6.00 32.76 -11.02
C LYS A 435 -7.33 32.03 -10.82
N LYS A 436 -7.46 30.77 -11.27
CA LYS A 436 -8.73 30.01 -11.20
C LYS A 436 -9.01 29.55 -9.76
N PRO A 437 -10.15 29.94 -9.15
CA PRO A 437 -10.52 29.54 -7.78
C PRO A 437 -10.50 28.03 -7.54
N LYS A 438 -10.95 27.24 -8.53
CA LYS A 438 -11.02 25.77 -8.41
C LYS A 438 -9.63 25.10 -8.31
N GLN A 439 -8.56 25.79 -8.67
CA GLN A 439 -7.18 25.27 -8.62
C GLN A 439 -6.42 25.73 -7.37
N ASN A 440 -6.94 26.74 -6.66
CA ASN A 440 -6.41 27.21 -5.39
C ASN A 440 -7.53 27.15 -4.36
N LEU A 441 -7.73 25.99 -3.73
CA LEU A 441 -8.81 25.77 -2.77
C LEU A 441 -8.30 25.24 -1.43
N GLU A 442 -9.10 25.43 -0.40
CA GLU A 442 -8.84 24.92 0.95
C GLU A 442 -10.00 24.05 1.41
N MET A 443 -9.72 22.98 2.13
CA MET A 443 -10.74 22.10 2.72
C MET A 443 -10.44 21.87 4.19
N PHE A 444 -11.49 21.89 5.01
CA PHE A 444 -11.43 21.68 6.44
C PHE A 444 -12.55 20.72 6.78
N ASN A 445 -12.20 19.53 7.25
CA ASN A 445 -13.17 18.45 7.38
C ASN A 445 -13.02 17.78 8.73
N ASN A 446 -14.14 17.35 9.31
CA ASN A 446 -14.18 16.62 10.56
C ASN A 446 -14.95 15.32 10.35
N TYR A 447 -14.49 14.27 11.01
CA TYR A 447 -15.09 12.95 10.94
C TYR A 447 -15.20 12.36 12.32
N VAL A 448 -16.38 11.83 12.64
CA VAL A 448 -16.61 11.04 13.85
C VAL A 448 -17.02 9.65 13.43
N VAL A 449 -16.37 8.65 13.99
CA VAL A 449 -16.67 7.24 13.75
C VAL A 449 -17.00 6.60 15.08
N PHE A 450 -18.07 5.82 15.11
CA PHE A 450 -18.34 4.86 16.18
C PHE A 450 -18.34 3.46 15.59
N TYR A 451 -17.77 2.49 16.29
CA TYR A 451 -17.89 1.09 15.94
C TYR A 451 -18.01 0.21 17.18
N MET A 452 -18.73 -0.88 17.02
CA MET A 452 -18.90 -1.90 18.03
C MET A 452 -18.99 -3.28 17.38
N SER A 453 -18.44 -4.30 18.03
CA SER A 453 -18.68 -5.70 17.69
C SER A 453 -18.80 -6.56 18.94
N HIS A 454 -19.56 -7.64 18.85
CA HIS A 454 -19.72 -8.61 19.92
C HIS A 454 -19.41 -10.00 19.40
N LYS A 455 -18.31 -10.57 19.85
CA LYS A 455 -17.90 -11.93 19.51
C LYS A 455 -18.42 -12.89 20.56
N TRP A 456 -19.18 -13.89 20.14
CA TRP A 456 -19.58 -15.04 20.93
C TRP A 456 -18.76 -16.25 20.53
N GLU A 457 -18.13 -16.90 21.49
CA GLU A 457 -17.41 -18.16 21.29
C GLU A 457 -18.12 -19.27 22.08
N PHE A 458 -18.79 -20.16 21.36
CA PHE A 458 -19.49 -21.32 21.90
C PHE A 458 -18.61 -22.57 21.85
N PHE A 459 -18.88 -23.54 22.73
CA PHE A 459 -18.20 -24.84 22.73
C PHE A 459 -16.67 -24.71 22.71
N GLN A 460 -16.14 -23.85 23.60
CA GLN A 460 -14.70 -23.55 23.66
C GLN A 460 -14.12 -22.95 22.36
N GLY A 461 -14.92 -22.17 21.63
CA GLY A 461 -14.51 -21.48 20.41
C GLY A 461 -14.57 -22.31 19.14
N LYS A 462 -15.26 -23.48 19.18
CA LYS A 462 -15.57 -24.25 17.97
C LYS A 462 -16.60 -23.56 17.09
N LEU A 463 -17.53 -22.82 17.66
CA LEU A 463 -18.46 -21.98 16.91
C LEU A 463 -18.29 -20.53 17.37
N VAL A 464 -18.07 -19.63 16.43
CA VAL A 464 -17.83 -18.21 16.70
C VAL A 464 -18.77 -17.37 15.86
N LEU A 465 -19.43 -16.39 16.48
CA LEU A 465 -20.31 -15.46 15.80
C LEU A 465 -19.94 -14.04 16.24
N THR A 466 -19.68 -13.15 15.29
CA THR A 466 -19.29 -11.76 15.54
C THR A 466 -20.10 -10.81 14.65
N PRO A 467 -21.31 -10.39 15.04
CA PRO A 467 -21.91 -9.19 14.48
C PRO A 467 -21.09 -7.95 14.84
N GLY A 468 -21.12 -6.97 13.94
CA GLY A 468 -20.52 -5.67 14.15
C GLY A 468 -21.29 -4.58 13.43
N PHE A 469 -21.15 -3.37 13.95
CA PHE A 469 -21.74 -2.17 13.40
C PHE A 469 -20.73 -1.03 13.45
N ARG A 470 -20.71 -0.21 12.40
CA ARG A 470 -19.94 1.02 12.32
C ARG A 470 -20.85 2.13 11.79
N TYR A 471 -20.74 3.32 12.37
CA TYR A 471 -21.39 4.52 11.87
C TYR A 471 -20.37 5.64 11.74
N THR A 472 -20.37 6.33 10.61
CA THR A 472 -19.44 7.43 10.30
C THR A 472 -20.22 8.69 9.99
N PHE A 473 -19.93 9.76 10.72
CA PHE A 473 -20.35 11.13 10.45
C PHE A 473 -19.26 11.87 9.67
N LEU A 474 -19.63 12.57 8.60
CA LEU A 474 -18.72 13.29 7.72
C LEU A 474 -19.18 14.73 7.55
N ASP A 475 -18.34 15.66 8.00
CA ASP A 475 -18.57 17.10 7.85
C ASP A 475 -17.49 17.71 6.97
N TYR A 476 -17.89 18.19 5.80
CA TYR A 476 -17.00 18.79 4.80
C TYR A 476 -17.22 20.30 4.72
N LYS A 477 -16.11 21.06 4.71
CA LYS A 477 -16.10 22.49 4.40
C LYS A 477 -15.03 22.76 3.36
N LYS A 478 -15.40 23.42 2.26
CA LYS A 478 -14.48 23.91 1.23
C LYS A 478 -14.54 25.42 1.14
N VAL A 479 -13.37 26.04 1.06
CA VAL A 479 -13.17 27.46 0.84
C VAL A 479 -12.53 27.65 -0.53
N LEU A 480 -13.18 28.46 -1.37
CA LEU A 480 -12.71 28.84 -2.70
C LEU A 480 -12.23 30.30 -2.69
N PRO A 481 -10.91 30.53 -2.63
CA PRO A 481 -10.25 31.80 -2.92
C PRO A 481 -10.75 32.46 -4.21
N GLN A 482 -11.16 33.72 -4.13
CA GLN A 482 -11.51 34.56 -5.27
C GLN A 482 -10.49 35.69 -5.45
N ASN A 483 -10.26 36.10 -6.70
CA ASN A 483 -9.29 37.14 -7.06
C ASN A 483 -7.85 36.82 -6.59
N VAL A 484 -7.35 35.62 -6.93
CA VAL A 484 -5.99 35.20 -6.60
C VAL A 484 -4.97 36.05 -7.38
N ASN A 485 -4.06 36.71 -6.66
CA ASN A 485 -2.90 37.41 -7.21
C ASN A 485 -1.89 36.36 -7.72
N SER A 486 -1.55 36.42 -9.01
CA SER A 486 -0.67 35.42 -9.65
C SER A 486 0.78 35.49 -9.19
N ALA A 487 1.25 36.64 -8.68
CA ALA A 487 2.62 36.82 -8.21
C ALA A 487 2.79 36.36 -6.75
N THR A 488 1.82 36.67 -5.89
CA THR A 488 1.94 36.41 -4.43
C THR A 488 1.11 35.23 -3.94
N GLY A 489 0.14 34.76 -4.73
CA GLY A 489 -0.83 33.73 -4.32
C GLY A 489 -1.90 34.22 -3.34
N GLN A 490 -1.88 35.49 -2.95
CA GLN A 490 -2.86 36.09 -2.04
C GLN A 490 -4.23 36.25 -2.72
N PHE A 491 -5.31 36.15 -1.95
CA PHE A 491 -6.68 36.31 -2.42
C PHE A 491 -7.43 37.33 -1.56
N SER A 492 -8.34 38.10 -2.16
CA SER A 492 -9.04 39.21 -1.48
C SER A 492 -10.42 38.84 -0.94
N THR A 493 -11.01 37.75 -1.44
CA THR A 493 -12.36 37.28 -1.07
C THR A 493 -12.42 35.75 -1.10
N SER A 494 -13.40 35.14 -0.43
CA SER A 494 -13.55 33.67 -0.43
C SER A 494 -15.01 33.23 -0.40
N GLN A 495 -15.32 32.12 -1.07
CA GLN A 495 -16.63 31.46 -1.02
C GLN A 495 -16.52 30.18 -0.19
N THR A 496 -17.39 30.02 0.82
CA THR A 496 -17.44 28.80 1.64
C THR A 496 -18.62 27.93 1.24
N ILE A 497 -18.38 26.63 1.08
CA ILE A 497 -19.38 25.61 0.78
C ILE A 497 -19.27 24.50 1.85
N LYS A 498 -20.39 24.09 2.43
CA LYS A 498 -20.46 23.01 3.42
C LYS A 498 -21.28 21.84 2.89
N LYS A 499 -20.95 20.63 3.33
CA LYS A 499 -21.73 19.42 3.07
C LYS A 499 -21.59 18.46 4.25
N THR A 500 -22.68 17.86 4.66
CA THR A 500 -22.70 16.76 5.64
C THR A 500 -23.08 15.47 4.93
N ASP A 501 -22.51 14.35 5.37
CA ASP A 501 -22.83 13.02 4.85
C ASP A 501 -22.61 11.99 5.96
N ASN A 502 -23.44 10.95 6.02
CA ASN A 502 -23.37 9.93 7.08
C ASN A 502 -23.51 8.56 6.47
N GLN A 503 -22.76 7.58 6.99
CA GLN A 503 -22.79 6.21 6.47
C GLN A 503 -22.74 5.17 7.58
N TRP A 504 -23.50 4.10 7.38
CA TRP A 504 -23.55 2.92 8.26
C TRP A 504 -22.92 1.71 7.56
N SER A 505 -22.20 0.90 8.34
CA SER A 505 -21.37 -0.20 7.85
C SER A 505 -21.53 -1.42 8.78
N PRO A 506 -22.55 -2.27 8.55
CA PRO A 506 -22.71 -3.53 9.26
C PRO A 506 -21.67 -4.55 8.83
N ALA A 507 -21.37 -5.49 9.71
CA ALA A 507 -20.62 -6.69 9.39
C ALA A 507 -21.12 -7.89 10.20
N LEU A 508 -20.87 -9.07 9.67
CA LEU A 508 -21.13 -10.34 10.32
C LEU A 508 -19.99 -11.29 9.99
N ASN A 509 -19.40 -11.90 11.01
CA ASN A 509 -18.43 -12.99 10.87
C ASN A 509 -18.97 -14.23 11.57
N LEU A 510 -18.97 -15.36 10.89
CA LEU A 510 -19.31 -16.67 11.41
C LEU A 510 -18.12 -17.60 11.19
N GLY A 511 -17.66 -18.26 12.25
CA GLY A 511 -16.56 -19.21 12.20
C GLY A 511 -16.95 -20.56 12.79
N TYR A 512 -16.51 -21.64 12.18
CA TYR A 512 -16.70 -22.99 12.69
C TYR A 512 -15.39 -23.79 12.62
N LYS A 513 -15.02 -24.45 13.72
CA LYS A 513 -13.82 -25.28 13.86
C LYS A 513 -14.22 -26.73 14.14
N PRO A 514 -14.44 -27.56 13.10
CA PRO A 514 -14.85 -28.96 13.30
C PRO A 514 -13.78 -29.79 14.01
N LEU A 515 -12.51 -29.47 13.78
CA LEU A 515 -11.35 -30.11 14.40
C LEU A 515 -10.20 -29.12 14.55
N ASP A 516 -9.23 -29.46 15.38
CA ASP A 516 -8.07 -28.61 15.62
C ASP A 516 -7.26 -28.39 14.34
N GLY A 517 -7.05 -27.11 13.99
CA GLY A 517 -6.36 -26.73 12.75
C GLY A 517 -7.26 -26.64 11.53
N TRP A 518 -8.56 -26.97 11.60
CA TRP A 518 -9.51 -26.70 10.52
C TRP A 518 -10.49 -25.59 10.92
N VAL A 519 -10.50 -24.52 10.14
CA VAL A 519 -11.40 -23.38 10.29
C VAL A 519 -12.22 -23.22 9.03
N MET A 520 -13.53 -23.15 9.17
CA MET A 520 -14.45 -22.68 8.14
C MET A 520 -14.97 -21.31 8.56
N TYR A 521 -15.22 -20.42 7.60
CA TYR A 521 -15.72 -19.09 7.88
C TYR A 521 -16.69 -18.59 6.81
N PHE A 522 -17.60 -17.73 7.24
CA PHE A 522 -18.43 -16.89 6.40
C PHE A 522 -18.35 -15.45 6.91
N ASN A 523 -18.15 -14.50 6.01
CA ASN A 523 -18.09 -13.08 6.32
C ASN A 523 -19.03 -12.30 5.41
N TYR A 524 -19.77 -11.37 6.01
CA TYR A 524 -20.44 -10.29 5.31
C TYR A 524 -19.93 -8.95 5.86
N ARG A 525 -19.68 -7.99 4.96
CA ARG A 525 -19.43 -6.60 5.36
C ARG A 525 -19.98 -5.62 4.34
N ARG A 526 -20.40 -4.45 4.83
CA ARG A 526 -20.67 -3.29 4.00
C ARG A 526 -19.66 -2.19 4.26
N SER A 527 -18.93 -1.84 3.22
CA SER A 527 -17.92 -0.78 3.20
C SER A 527 -18.38 0.37 2.32
N PHE A 528 -17.74 1.54 2.45
CA PHE A 528 -18.01 2.67 1.57
C PHE A 528 -16.77 3.52 1.31
N ILE A 529 -16.84 4.28 0.23
CA ILE A 529 -15.91 5.36 -0.11
C ILE A 529 -16.74 6.63 -0.29
N PRO A 530 -16.46 7.69 0.48
CA PRO A 530 -17.09 8.97 0.24
C PRO A 530 -16.71 9.53 -1.14
N PRO A 531 -17.51 10.45 -1.70
CA PRO A 531 -17.07 11.32 -2.77
C PRO A 531 -15.63 11.83 -2.53
N GLN A 532 -14.84 11.93 -3.60
CA GLN A 532 -13.42 12.27 -3.54
C GLN A 532 -13.19 13.65 -4.16
N ALA A 533 -12.27 14.45 -3.61
CA ALA A 533 -12.09 15.86 -4.02
C ALA A 533 -11.88 16.05 -5.53
N LYS A 534 -11.20 15.11 -6.21
CA LYS A 534 -10.93 15.17 -7.65
C LYS A 534 -11.64 14.12 -8.50
N SER A 535 -11.94 12.94 -7.97
CA SER A 535 -12.47 11.82 -8.77
C SER A 535 -14.01 11.79 -8.85
N VAL A 536 -14.68 12.14 -7.74
CA VAL A 536 -16.14 12.14 -7.63
C VAL A 536 -16.48 13.37 -6.78
N SER A 537 -16.59 14.54 -7.42
CA SER A 537 -16.60 15.86 -6.75
C SER A 537 -17.52 15.89 -5.51
N ILE A 538 -16.90 16.08 -4.34
CA ILE A 538 -17.57 15.97 -3.02
C ILE A 538 -18.81 16.84 -2.90
N PHE A 539 -18.71 18.07 -3.39
CA PHE A 539 -19.74 19.09 -3.21
C PHE A 539 -20.79 19.12 -4.31
N SER A 540 -20.67 18.29 -5.35
CA SER A 540 -21.66 18.17 -6.43
C SER A 540 -22.28 16.77 -6.52
N THR A 541 -21.76 15.80 -5.76
CA THR A 541 -22.25 14.42 -5.74
C THR A 541 -23.03 14.18 -4.45
N ASN A 542 -24.19 13.54 -4.53
CA ASN A 542 -25.07 13.25 -3.38
C ASN A 542 -25.10 11.77 -2.97
N TYR A 543 -24.24 10.93 -3.56
CA TYR A 543 -24.13 9.51 -3.23
C TYR A 543 -22.73 9.16 -2.70
N ASN A 544 -22.64 8.05 -1.96
CA ASN A 544 -21.39 7.40 -1.60
C ASN A 544 -21.20 6.14 -2.44
N GLN A 545 -19.96 5.74 -2.71
CA GLN A 545 -19.70 4.46 -3.37
C GLN A 545 -19.84 3.37 -2.30
N ILE A 546 -20.73 2.41 -2.51
CA ILE A 546 -21.08 1.38 -1.53
C ILE A 546 -20.60 0.03 -2.01
N PHE A 547 -20.00 -0.76 -1.11
CA PHE A 547 -19.49 -2.09 -1.41
C PHE A 547 -20.08 -3.09 -0.41
N ASN A 548 -20.81 -4.08 -0.90
CA ASN A 548 -21.27 -5.23 -0.11
C ASN A 548 -20.43 -6.43 -0.46
N GLU A 549 -19.87 -7.06 0.55
CA GLU A 549 -18.84 -8.08 0.36
C GLU A 549 -19.21 -9.33 1.14
N PHE A 550 -19.15 -10.45 0.45
CA PHE A 550 -19.46 -11.77 0.96
C PHE A 550 -18.24 -12.65 0.74
N GLU A 551 -17.91 -13.45 1.75
CA GLU A 551 -16.78 -14.36 1.71
C GLU A 551 -17.17 -15.67 2.39
N VAL A 552 -16.83 -16.80 1.77
CA VAL A 552 -16.93 -18.12 2.39
C VAL A 552 -15.63 -18.86 2.12
N GLY A 553 -15.05 -19.43 3.16
CA GLY A 553 -13.76 -20.09 3.01
C GLY A 553 -13.47 -21.12 4.07
N SER A 554 -12.40 -21.87 3.82
CA SER A 554 -11.92 -22.94 4.66
C SER A 554 -10.40 -22.90 4.70
N ARG A 555 -9.83 -22.88 5.91
CA ARG A 555 -8.40 -23.00 6.17
C ARG A 555 -8.14 -24.28 6.94
N TYR A 556 -7.26 -25.13 6.40
CA TYR A 556 -6.75 -26.31 7.09
C TYR A 556 -5.26 -26.15 7.32
N SER A 557 -4.83 -26.29 8.57
CA SER A 557 -3.43 -26.20 8.98
C SER A 557 -3.05 -27.47 9.75
N TYR A 558 -2.01 -28.16 9.27
CA TYR A 558 -1.47 -29.34 9.92
C TYR A 558 -0.10 -29.01 10.52
N LYS A 559 -0.06 -28.94 11.86
CA LYS A 559 1.14 -28.60 12.64
C LYS A 559 1.81 -27.32 12.10
N ASN A 560 3.10 -27.38 11.81
CA ASN A 560 3.89 -26.31 11.18
C ASN A 560 4.39 -26.71 9.78
N LEU A 561 3.80 -27.77 9.22
CA LEU A 561 4.21 -28.39 7.95
C LEU A 561 3.34 -27.94 6.79
N LEU A 562 2.04 -27.75 7.00
CA LEU A 562 1.09 -27.47 5.93
C LEU A 562 0.06 -26.43 6.39
N SER A 563 -0.29 -25.50 5.50
CA SER A 563 -1.50 -24.69 5.62
C SER A 563 -2.11 -24.48 4.24
N PHE A 564 -3.37 -24.87 4.06
CA PHE A 564 -4.13 -24.66 2.83
C PHE A 564 -5.35 -23.80 3.13
N ASN A 565 -5.56 -22.76 2.34
CA ASN A 565 -6.74 -21.89 2.42
C ASN A 565 -7.44 -21.89 1.05
N ALA A 566 -8.74 -22.16 1.06
CA ALA A 566 -9.61 -22.02 -0.09
C ALA A 566 -10.70 -21.01 0.25
N ASN A 567 -10.89 -20.01 -0.60
CA ASN A 567 -11.77 -18.89 -0.35
C ASN A 567 -12.56 -18.52 -1.60
N TYR A 568 -13.88 -18.36 -1.49
CA TYR A 568 -14.74 -17.79 -2.51
C TYR A 568 -15.26 -16.43 -2.04
N PHE A 569 -15.15 -15.42 -2.89
CA PHE A 569 -15.60 -14.06 -2.57
C PHE A 569 -16.56 -13.50 -3.62
N VAL A 570 -17.42 -12.60 -3.18
CA VAL A 570 -18.27 -11.75 -4.03
C VAL A 570 -18.29 -10.33 -3.46
N ILE A 571 -18.02 -9.34 -4.31
CA ILE A 571 -18.09 -7.91 -4.00
C ILE A 571 -19.08 -7.28 -4.96
N LEU A 572 -20.12 -6.66 -4.41
CA LEU A 572 -21.14 -5.90 -5.12
C LEU A 572 -20.89 -4.41 -4.85
N ALA A 573 -20.48 -3.69 -5.88
CA ALA A 573 -20.19 -2.27 -5.83
C ALA A 573 -21.34 -1.48 -6.47
N ASN A 574 -21.88 -0.51 -5.75
CA ASN A 574 -22.89 0.43 -6.21
C ASN A 574 -22.31 1.84 -6.28
N HIS A 575 -22.64 2.58 -7.32
CA HIS A 575 -22.09 3.91 -7.60
C HIS A 575 -20.56 3.95 -7.65
N TYR A 576 -19.95 2.87 -8.13
CA TYR A 576 -18.51 2.73 -8.19
C TYR A 576 -17.90 3.66 -9.24
N TYR A 577 -16.79 4.30 -8.89
CA TYR A 577 -15.99 5.06 -9.84
C TYR A 577 -14.92 4.17 -10.48
N SER A 578 -15.13 3.74 -11.73
CA SER A 578 -14.14 2.99 -12.52
C SER A 578 -13.10 3.84 -13.23
N GLY A 579 -13.03 5.15 -12.98
CA GLY A 579 -11.88 5.94 -13.38
C GLY A 579 -11.81 6.41 -14.84
N GLY A 580 -12.85 7.11 -15.31
CA GLY A 580 -12.82 7.84 -16.58
C GLY A 580 -12.00 9.15 -16.49
N TYR A 581 -11.32 9.52 -17.57
CA TYR A 581 -10.49 10.74 -17.66
C TYR A 581 -11.35 12.02 -17.74
N GLY A 582 -11.94 12.47 -16.63
CA GLY A 582 -12.66 13.75 -16.57
C GLY A 582 -13.79 13.81 -15.53
N SER A 583 -14.21 15.03 -15.18
CA SER A 583 -14.89 15.42 -13.93
C SER A 583 -16.32 14.94 -13.65
N ASN A 584 -16.88 14.00 -14.41
CA ASN A 584 -18.19 13.40 -14.13
C ASN A 584 -18.05 11.88 -14.12
N ALA A 585 -17.87 11.33 -12.92
CA ALA A 585 -17.83 9.90 -12.70
C ALA A 585 -19.02 9.20 -13.37
N LEU A 586 -18.74 8.17 -14.18
CA LEU A 586 -19.78 7.24 -14.58
C LEU A 586 -20.28 6.53 -13.32
N ASP A 587 -21.57 6.66 -13.05
CA ASP A 587 -22.26 5.93 -12.00
C ASP A 587 -22.45 4.47 -12.45
N ILE A 588 -21.46 3.63 -12.14
CA ILE A 588 -21.49 2.21 -12.51
C ILE A 588 -21.75 1.31 -11.30
N ASN A 589 -22.58 0.29 -11.50
CA ASN A 589 -22.68 -0.83 -10.58
C ASN A 589 -21.81 -1.96 -11.11
N ALA A 590 -20.97 -2.56 -10.27
CA ALA A 590 -20.08 -3.63 -10.65
C ALA A 590 -20.15 -4.81 -9.69
N LYS A 591 -19.94 -6.01 -10.21
CA LYS A 591 -19.79 -7.24 -9.43
C LYS A 591 -18.41 -7.81 -9.70
N SER A 592 -17.66 -8.09 -8.65
CA SER A 592 -16.43 -8.90 -8.71
C SER A 592 -16.62 -10.18 -7.91
N GLN A 593 -16.31 -11.32 -8.48
CA GLN A 593 -16.41 -12.62 -7.81
C GLN A 593 -15.26 -13.51 -8.21
N GLY A 594 -14.88 -14.44 -7.34
CA GLY A 594 -13.70 -15.24 -7.59
C GLY A 594 -13.36 -16.26 -6.52
N VAL A 595 -12.35 -17.07 -6.83
CA VAL A 595 -11.76 -18.06 -5.92
C VAL A 595 -10.31 -17.71 -5.68
N GLU A 596 -9.87 -17.79 -4.42
CA GLU A 596 -8.48 -17.64 -3.99
C GLU A 596 -8.06 -18.94 -3.28
N LEU A 597 -7.03 -19.60 -3.81
CA LEU A 597 -6.43 -20.81 -3.23
C LEU A 597 -5.00 -20.47 -2.81
N GLU A 598 -4.60 -20.82 -1.59
CA GLU A 598 -3.27 -20.52 -1.04
C GLU A 598 -2.74 -21.71 -0.24
N LEU A 599 -1.55 -22.18 -0.57
CA LEU A 599 -0.89 -23.34 0.03
C LEU A 599 0.49 -22.96 0.54
N TYR A 600 0.75 -23.22 1.81
CA TYR A 600 2.09 -23.26 2.41
C TYR A 600 2.45 -24.70 2.72
N TYR A 601 3.63 -25.13 2.29
CA TYR A 601 4.11 -26.49 2.54
C TYR A 601 5.60 -26.50 2.89
N ALA A 602 5.95 -27.12 4.01
CA ALA A 602 7.31 -27.25 4.51
C ALA A 602 7.61 -28.74 4.78
N PRO A 603 7.87 -29.53 3.73
CA PRO A 603 8.01 -31.00 3.83
C PRO A 603 9.19 -31.43 4.69
N ILE A 604 10.29 -30.69 4.61
CA ILE A 604 11.54 -30.96 5.31
C ILE A 604 12.07 -29.68 5.94
N ARG A 605 12.97 -29.82 6.91
CA ARG A 605 13.59 -28.66 7.57
C ARG A 605 14.33 -27.80 6.55
N GLY A 606 14.09 -26.50 6.59
CA GLY A 606 14.75 -25.52 5.72
C GLY A 606 14.05 -25.29 4.39
N LEU A 607 13.26 -26.25 3.87
CA LEU A 607 12.49 -26.11 2.63
C LEU A 607 11.07 -25.62 2.92
N GLN A 608 10.63 -24.60 2.20
CA GLN A 608 9.27 -24.09 2.25
C GLN A 608 8.82 -23.68 0.86
N PHE A 609 7.62 -24.11 0.50
CA PHE A 609 6.86 -23.69 -0.66
C PHE A 609 5.70 -22.80 -0.24
N HIS A 610 5.38 -21.84 -1.09
CA HIS A 610 4.15 -21.09 -1.08
C HIS A 610 3.60 -21.11 -2.52
N VAL A 611 2.38 -21.59 -2.70
CA VAL A 611 1.72 -21.68 -4.00
C VAL A 611 0.34 -21.07 -3.86
N ALA A 612 -0.02 -20.14 -4.75
CA ALA A 612 -1.36 -19.60 -4.75
C ALA A 612 -1.91 -19.46 -6.16
N TYR A 613 -3.23 -19.60 -6.27
CA TYR A 613 -3.98 -19.38 -7.49
C TYR A 613 -5.17 -18.47 -7.20
N THR A 614 -5.47 -17.56 -8.12
CA THR A 614 -6.64 -16.71 -8.01
C THR A 614 -7.36 -16.61 -9.34
N TYR A 615 -8.67 -16.83 -9.30
CA TYR A 615 -9.58 -16.56 -10.40
C TYR A 615 -10.49 -15.37 -10.05
N ILE A 616 -10.63 -14.38 -10.95
CA ILE A 616 -11.47 -13.19 -10.75
C ILE A 616 -12.31 -12.93 -12.02
N ASP A 617 -13.62 -12.80 -11.85
CA ASP A 617 -14.54 -12.25 -12.85
C ASP A 617 -15.16 -10.96 -12.32
N ALA A 618 -14.76 -9.82 -12.89
CA ALA A 618 -15.22 -8.50 -12.49
C ALA A 618 -15.89 -7.76 -13.66
N ARG A 619 -17.18 -7.44 -13.51
CA ARG A 619 -18.03 -6.92 -14.59
C ARG A 619 -18.96 -5.81 -14.14
N ILE A 620 -19.30 -4.93 -15.08
CA ILE A 620 -20.34 -3.91 -14.93
C ILE A 620 -21.72 -4.57 -15.07
N THR A 621 -22.65 -4.20 -14.20
CA THR A 621 -23.95 -4.88 -14.03
C THR A 621 -25.15 -4.02 -14.40
N ASN A 622 -25.05 -2.69 -14.27
CA ASN A 622 -26.10 -1.76 -14.70
C ASN A 622 -25.96 -1.34 -16.17
N ASN A 623 -27.00 -0.72 -16.73
CA ASN A 623 -27.04 -0.19 -18.11
C ASN A 623 -26.35 1.18 -18.24
N ALA A 624 -25.27 1.41 -17.47
CA ALA A 624 -24.52 2.66 -17.56
C ALA A 624 -24.00 2.87 -18.99
N GLN A 625 -24.12 4.09 -19.50
CA GLN A 625 -23.57 4.48 -20.78
C GLN A 625 -22.19 5.09 -20.55
N ASP A 626 -21.24 4.86 -21.46
CA ASP A 626 -20.01 5.62 -21.44
C ASP A 626 -20.24 7.10 -21.80
N ASN A 627 -19.22 7.91 -21.60
CA ASN A 627 -19.17 9.26 -22.13
C ASN A 627 -18.25 9.26 -23.35
N ALA A 628 -18.80 9.57 -24.52
CA ALA A 628 -18.09 9.55 -25.80
C ALA A 628 -16.80 10.41 -25.81
N ASN A 629 -16.72 11.43 -24.95
CA ASN A 629 -15.50 12.25 -24.81
C ASN A 629 -14.31 11.46 -24.23
N TYR A 630 -14.54 10.38 -23.48
CA TYR A 630 -13.47 9.55 -22.93
C TYR A 630 -12.79 8.65 -23.95
N PHE A 631 -13.50 8.27 -25.01
CA PHE A 631 -12.97 7.41 -26.07
C PHE A 631 -12.86 8.15 -27.41
N GLN A 632 -12.87 9.49 -27.39
CA GLN A 632 -12.71 10.31 -28.58
C GLN A 632 -11.54 9.82 -29.45
N GLY A 633 -11.81 9.70 -30.76
CA GLY A 633 -10.89 9.15 -31.76
C GLY A 633 -10.86 7.62 -31.85
N ILE A 634 -11.41 6.93 -30.87
CA ILE A 634 -11.55 5.47 -30.83
C ILE A 634 -13.01 5.08 -31.07
N VAL A 635 -13.90 5.58 -30.21
CA VAL A 635 -15.36 5.46 -30.29
C VAL A 635 -15.96 6.84 -30.01
N ASN A 636 -16.69 7.40 -30.98
CA ASN A 636 -17.22 8.76 -30.93
C ASN A 636 -18.75 8.79 -30.68
N HIS A 637 -19.33 7.70 -30.17
CA HIS A 637 -20.74 7.61 -29.82
C HIS A 637 -20.90 6.88 -28.48
N PRO A 638 -21.92 7.20 -27.68
CA PRO A 638 -22.20 6.47 -26.45
C PRO A 638 -22.53 4.99 -26.72
N PHE A 639 -22.11 4.10 -25.82
CA PHE A 639 -22.37 2.67 -25.82
C PHE A 639 -22.62 2.15 -24.41
N ASN A 640 -23.40 1.06 -24.34
CA ASN A 640 -23.75 0.42 -23.07
C ASN A 640 -22.56 -0.35 -22.48
N LEU A 641 -22.31 -0.14 -21.19
CA LEU A 641 -21.25 -0.77 -20.43
C LEU A 641 -21.66 -2.10 -19.77
N LYS A 642 -22.94 -2.45 -19.76
CA LYS A 642 -23.44 -3.68 -19.12
C LYS A 642 -22.72 -4.92 -19.64
N GLY A 643 -22.25 -5.77 -18.72
CA GLY A 643 -21.55 -7.01 -19.03
C GLY A 643 -20.07 -6.87 -19.40
N LYS A 644 -19.59 -5.64 -19.64
CA LYS A 644 -18.17 -5.34 -19.87
C LYS A 644 -17.36 -5.65 -18.62
N ARG A 645 -16.16 -6.17 -18.82
CA ARG A 645 -15.17 -6.42 -17.77
C ARG A 645 -14.59 -5.09 -17.27
N LEU A 646 -14.34 -5.03 -15.96
CA LEU A 646 -13.55 -3.93 -15.40
C LEU A 646 -12.13 -3.95 -15.98
N PRO A 647 -11.52 -2.77 -16.20
CA PRO A 647 -10.18 -2.67 -16.75
C PRO A 647 -9.12 -3.13 -15.73
N TYR A 648 -7.98 -3.60 -16.24
CA TYR A 648 -6.83 -4.09 -15.48
C TYR A 648 -7.10 -5.29 -14.57
N VAL A 649 -8.19 -6.04 -14.83
CA VAL A 649 -8.49 -7.28 -14.12
C VAL A 649 -8.02 -8.46 -14.94
N SER A 650 -6.89 -9.05 -14.54
CA SER A 650 -6.42 -10.33 -15.05
C SER A 650 -7.24 -11.46 -14.43
N PRO A 651 -7.99 -12.25 -15.21
CA PRO A 651 -8.87 -13.27 -14.64
C PRO A 651 -8.15 -14.38 -13.90
N ASN A 652 -6.93 -14.72 -14.33
CA ASN A 652 -6.08 -15.74 -13.70
C ASN A 652 -4.79 -15.10 -13.20
N GLN A 653 -4.46 -15.39 -11.94
CA GLN A 653 -3.19 -15.11 -11.29
C GLN A 653 -2.64 -16.43 -10.71
N PHE A 654 -1.34 -16.66 -10.86
CA PHE A 654 -0.64 -17.78 -10.23
C PHE A 654 0.62 -17.27 -9.52
N ILE A 655 0.89 -17.80 -8.34
CA ILE A 655 1.99 -17.39 -7.47
C ILE A 655 2.75 -18.65 -7.05
N PHE A 656 4.07 -18.60 -7.11
CA PHE A 656 4.95 -19.65 -6.65
C PHE A 656 6.18 -19.06 -5.98
N ASP A 657 6.36 -19.35 -4.69
CA ASP A 657 7.58 -19.05 -3.97
C ASP A 657 8.17 -20.33 -3.36
N MET A 658 9.50 -20.39 -3.34
CA MET A 658 10.26 -21.42 -2.66
C MET A 658 11.40 -20.79 -1.88
N SER A 659 11.66 -21.27 -0.68
CA SER A 659 12.90 -20.99 0.05
C SER A 659 13.49 -22.28 0.57
N TYR A 660 14.79 -22.49 0.35
CA TYR A 660 15.54 -23.60 0.91
C TYR A 660 16.77 -23.09 1.66
N THR A 661 16.79 -23.26 2.97
CA THR A 661 17.94 -22.93 3.83
C THR A 661 18.72 -24.19 4.19
N TYR A 662 19.97 -24.26 3.74
CA TYR A 662 20.93 -25.29 4.15
C TYR A 662 22.13 -24.64 4.85
N LYS A 663 22.34 -25.00 6.12
CA LYS A 663 23.34 -24.38 7.00
C LYS A 663 23.20 -22.85 7.02
N LYS A 664 24.17 -22.14 6.42
CA LYS A 664 24.24 -20.67 6.36
C LYS A 664 23.78 -20.10 5.02
N THR A 665 23.40 -20.94 4.07
CA THR A 665 23.01 -20.57 2.72
C THR A 665 21.50 -20.70 2.57
N THR A 666 20.84 -19.71 1.98
CA THR A 666 19.43 -19.77 1.60
C THR A 666 19.27 -19.49 0.11
N PHE A 667 18.67 -20.43 -0.60
CA PHE A 667 18.19 -20.24 -1.96
C PHE A 667 16.72 -19.83 -1.91
N GLY A 668 16.38 -18.74 -2.59
CA GLY A 668 15.04 -18.20 -2.72
C GLY A 668 14.63 -18.14 -4.18
N LEU A 669 13.36 -18.46 -4.44
CA LEU A 669 12.71 -18.36 -5.74
C LEU A 669 11.34 -17.73 -5.51
N SER A 670 10.97 -16.74 -6.32
CA SER A 670 9.62 -16.18 -6.34
C SER A 670 9.15 -15.99 -7.77
N SER A 671 7.85 -16.14 -7.97
CA SER A 671 7.25 -16.08 -9.28
C SER A 671 5.79 -15.70 -9.20
N TYR A 672 5.38 -14.84 -10.13
CA TYR A 672 4.00 -14.45 -10.31
C TYR A 672 3.64 -14.40 -11.80
N PHE A 673 2.47 -14.93 -12.12
CA PHE A 673 1.86 -14.91 -13.44
C PHE A 673 0.54 -14.15 -13.39
N TYR A 674 0.30 -13.34 -14.41
CA TYR A 674 -0.99 -12.71 -14.66
C TYR A 674 -1.39 -12.95 -16.12
N SER A 675 -2.62 -13.41 -16.30
CA SER A 675 -3.24 -13.52 -17.63
C SER A 675 -3.56 -12.16 -18.25
N ARG A 676 -3.93 -12.15 -19.53
CA ARG A 676 -4.30 -10.93 -20.27
C ARG A 676 -5.47 -10.20 -19.60
N ALA A 677 -5.46 -8.87 -19.66
CA ALA A 677 -6.51 -8.00 -19.12
C ALA A 677 -6.80 -6.84 -20.09
N TYR A 678 -8.01 -6.28 -20.07
CA TYR A 678 -8.31 -5.09 -20.87
C TYR A 678 -7.80 -3.83 -20.19
N SER A 679 -7.24 -2.88 -20.92
CA SER A 679 -6.80 -1.60 -20.36
C SER A 679 -7.92 -0.57 -20.19
N SER A 680 -9.15 -0.86 -20.64
CA SER A 680 -10.28 0.06 -20.56
C SER A 680 -11.63 -0.67 -20.53
N VAL A 681 -12.68 0.02 -20.07
CA VAL A 681 -14.07 -0.46 -20.06
C VAL A 681 -14.64 -0.72 -21.45
N LEU A 682 -14.01 -0.21 -22.51
CA LEU A 682 -14.36 -0.54 -23.90
C LEU A 682 -14.19 -2.03 -24.20
N ASN A 683 -13.28 -2.70 -23.46
CA ASN A 683 -12.87 -4.10 -23.68
C ASN A 683 -12.42 -4.39 -25.12
N GLN A 684 -11.71 -3.44 -25.72
CA GLN A 684 -11.15 -3.61 -27.06
C GLN A 684 -9.91 -4.50 -27.01
N ALA A 685 -9.90 -5.57 -27.81
CA ALA A 685 -8.75 -6.47 -27.90
C ALA A 685 -7.61 -5.83 -28.72
N THR A 686 -7.95 -5.32 -29.90
CA THR A 686 -6.98 -4.70 -30.81
C THR A 686 -6.45 -3.39 -30.22
N PRO A 687 -5.12 -3.22 -30.08
CA PRO A 687 -4.57 -1.98 -29.57
C PRO A 687 -4.87 -0.83 -30.53
N LYS A 688 -5.39 0.28 -30.01
CA LYS A 688 -5.63 1.50 -30.79
C LYS A 688 -5.24 2.71 -29.96
N THR A 689 -4.49 3.62 -30.59
CA THR A 689 -4.17 4.93 -30.06
C THR A 689 -4.72 5.97 -31.01
N ALA A 690 -5.48 6.92 -30.50
CA ALA A 690 -6.02 8.02 -31.28
C ALA A 690 -5.75 9.33 -30.55
N CYS A 691 -5.19 10.31 -31.26
CA CYS A 691 -4.83 11.61 -30.71
C CYS A 691 -5.70 12.70 -31.31
N PHE A 692 -6.04 13.69 -30.50
CA PHE A 692 -7.03 14.70 -30.82
C PHE A 692 -6.73 16.02 -30.10
N LYS A 693 -7.20 17.11 -30.69
CA LYS A 693 -7.17 18.43 -30.08
C LYS A 693 -8.40 18.59 -29.20
N PHE A 694 -8.24 19.14 -28.00
CA PHE A 694 -9.38 19.55 -27.19
C PHE A 694 -9.99 20.81 -27.82
N VAL A 695 -11.28 20.76 -28.18
CA VAL A 695 -12.00 21.86 -28.82
C VAL A 695 -12.91 22.53 -27.79
N GLY A 696 -12.67 23.81 -27.50
CA GLY A 696 -13.48 24.58 -26.54
C GLY A 696 -13.16 24.35 -25.06
N TYR A 697 -12.18 23.51 -24.72
CA TYR A 697 -11.71 23.28 -23.34
C TYR A 697 -10.24 22.83 -23.30
N SER A 698 -9.66 22.77 -22.09
CA SER A 698 -8.34 22.17 -21.83
C SER A 698 -8.37 21.30 -20.58
N VAL A 699 -7.49 20.31 -20.51
CA VAL A 699 -7.35 19.41 -19.35
C VAL A 699 -6.03 19.73 -18.66
N ASP A 700 -6.10 20.37 -17.49
CA ASP A 700 -4.92 20.83 -16.73
C ASP A 700 -3.89 21.58 -17.60
N GLY A 701 -4.38 22.40 -18.53
CA GLY A 701 -3.55 23.20 -19.45
C GLY A 701 -3.20 22.50 -20.77
N ALA A 702 -3.38 21.18 -20.87
CA ALA A 702 -3.19 20.47 -22.14
C ALA A 702 -4.31 20.83 -23.13
N THR A 703 -3.93 21.21 -24.35
CA THR A 703 -4.85 21.47 -25.49
C THR A 703 -4.88 20.32 -26.50
N TYR A 704 -4.07 19.29 -26.25
CA TYR A 704 -3.95 18.09 -27.06
C TYR A 704 -3.88 16.87 -26.16
N GLY A 705 -4.51 15.77 -26.57
CA GLY A 705 -4.52 14.53 -25.81
C GLY A 705 -4.63 13.32 -26.73
N CYS A 706 -4.27 12.17 -26.19
CA CYS A 706 -4.42 10.90 -26.86
C CYS A 706 -5.23 9.95 -25.98
N ASN A 707 -6.02 9.10 -26.61
CA ASN A 707 -6.63 7.93 -26.00
C ASN A 707 -5.88 6.68 -26.46
N SER A 708 -5.73 5.71 -25.58
CA SER A 708 -4.99 4.48 -25.88
C SER A 708 -5.63 3.29 -25.17
N VAL A 709 -6.14 2.35 -25.95
CA VAL A 709 -6.82 1.13 -25.47
C VAL A 709 -6.18 -0.12 -26.05
N GLY A 710 -6.43 -1.26 -25.42
CA GLY A 710 -6.11 -2.56 -25.98
C GLY A 710 -6.07 -3.65 -24.91
N LEU A 711 -5.81 -4.87 -25.36
CA LEU A 711 -5.49 -5.98 -24.47
C LEU A 711 -4.07 -5.84 -23.94
N LEU A 712 -3.90 -5.94 -22.63
CA LEU A 712 -2.62 -6.04 -21.96
C LEU A 712 -2.07 -7.47 -22.15
N PRO A 713 -0.75 -7.63 -22.33
CA PRO A 713 -0.15 -8.95 -22.47
C PRO A 713 -0.31 -9.75 -21.17
N TRP A 714 -0.30 -11.08 -21.29
CA TRP A 714 -0.03 -11.92 -20.14
C TRP A 714 1.45 -11.79 -19.78
N TYR A 715 1.82 -12.05 -18.54
CA TYR A 715 3.21 -12.08 -18.13
C TYR A 715 3.46 -13.07 -17.02
N TRP A 716 4.65 -13.67 -17.03
CA TRP A 716 5.15 -14.55 -15.98
C TRP A 716 6.56 -14.12 -15.61
N VAL A 717 6.72 -13.60 -14.40
CA VAL A 717 8.02 -13.14 -13.89
C VAL A 717 8.57 -14.19 -12.93
N TRP A 718 9.87 -14.43 -13.03
CA TRP A 718 10.62 -15.33 -12.17
C TRP A 718 11.81 -14.58 -11.60
N ASN A 719 12.01 -14.72 -10.29
CA ASN A 719 13.06 -14.07 -9.53
C ASN A 719 13.81 -15.12 -8.71
N VAL A 720 15.13 -14.98 -8.61
CA VAL A 720 15.99 -15.86 -7.82
C VAL A 720 16.84 -15.05 -6.86
N GLN A 721 17.14 -15.63 -5.69
CA GLN A 721 18.05 -15.04 -4.72
C GLN A 721 18.89 -16.13 -4.07
N LEU A 722 20.18 -15.85 -3.91
CA LEU A 722 21.08 -16.64 -3.07
C LEU A 722 21.55 -15.75 -1.92
N SER A 723 21.29 -16.16 -0.69
CA SER A 723 21.70 -15.45 0.53
C SER A 723 22.67 -16.31 1.34
N GLN A 724 23.68 -15.69 1.94
CA GLN A 724 24.71 -16.35 2.72
C GLN A 724 24.97 -15.57 4.01
N VAL A 725 25.00 -16.26 5.15
CA VAL A 725 25.62 -15.75 6.36
C VAL A 725 27.13 -16.01 6.25
N PHE A 726 27.89 -14.96 5.93
CA PHE A 726 29.33 -15.06 5.74
C PHE A 726 30.06 -15.25 7.07
N TRP A 727 29.62 -14.53 8.10
CA TRP A 727 30.22 -14.58 9.42
C TRP A 727 29.18 -14.35 10.51
N GLN A 728 29.38 -15.02 11.64
CA GLN A 728 28.54 -14.86 12.83
C GLN A 728 29.36 -15.18 14.08
N SER A 729 29.38 -14.26 15.04
CA SER A 729 29.98 -14.45 16.37
C SER A 729 29.10 -13.76 17.42
N GLY A 730 28.47 -14.55 18.29
CA GLY A 730 27.49 -14.04 19.24
C GLY A 730 26.35 -13.27 18.55
N ARG A 731 26.16 -12.01 18.93
CA ARG A 731 25.16 -11.08 18.37
C ARG A 731 25.57 -10.44 17.03
N HIS A 732 26.84 -10.56 16.66
CA HIS A 732 27.35 -10.00 15.42
C HIS A 732 27.13 -10.96 14.24
N GLN A 733 26.59 -10.46 13.14
CA GLN A 733 26.29 -11.26 11.96
C GLN A 733 26.42 -10.46 10.67
N ILE A 734 27.21 -10.96 9.72
CA ILE A 734 27.30 -10.42 8.35
C ILE A 734 26.56 -11.38 7.42
N THR A 735 25.54 -10.87 6.74
CA THR A 735 24.77 -11.59 5.72
C THR A 735 24.85 -10.83 4.42
N GLY A 736 25.06 -11.51 3.30
CA GLY A 736 24.87 -10.91 1.99
C GLY A 736 23.97 -11.75 1.10
N SER A 737 23.45 -11.14 0.06
CA SER A 737 22.69 -11.85 -0.96
C SER A 737 22.89 -11.28 -2.35
N LEU A 738 22.85 -12.17 -3.34
CA LEU A 738 22.77 -11.85 -4.75
C LEU A 738 21.38 -12.25 -5.25
N GLN A 739 20.72 -11.33 -5.92
CA GLN A 739 19.35 -11.50 -6.41
C GLN A 739 19.30 -11.14 -7.89
N VAL A 740 18.54 -11.90 -8.67
CA VAL A 740 18.23 -11.57 -10.07
C VAL A 740 16.71 -11.58 -10.21
N ASN A 741 16.13 -10.43 -10.54
CA ASN A 741 14.70 -10.30 -10.82
C ASN A 741 14.46 -10.36 -12.33
N ASN A 742 13.30 -10.91 -12.69
CA ASN A 742 12.89 -11.11 -14.06
C ASN A 742 13.98 -11.83 -14.87
N ILE A 743 14.38 -13.02 -14.40
CA ILE A 743 15.53 -13.78 -14.93
C ILE A 743 15.39 -14.12 -16.42
N PHE A 744 14.17 -14.17 -16.96
CA PHE A 744 13.90 -14.41 -18.37
C PHE A 744 13.73 -13.12 -19.19
N ASP A 745 13.89 -11.95 -18.58
CA ASP A 745 13.58 -10.63 -19.15
C ASP A 745 12.21 -10.58 -19.84
N MET A 746 11.19 -11.10 -19.17
CA MET A 746 9.81 -11.06 -19.64
C MET A 746 9.41 -9.61 -19.90
N LYS A 747 8.96 -9.33 -21.12
CA LYS A 747 8.51 -8.01 -21.56
C LYS A 747 7.01 -7.89 -21.32
N TYR A 748 6.62 -6.93 -20.50
CA TYR A 748 5.22 -6.63 -20.21
C TYR A 748 5.05 -5.13 -19.99
N TYR A 749 3.81 -4.68 -20.13
CA TYR A 749 3.46 -3.27 -20.00
C TYR A 749 2.03 -3.11 -19.52
N PHE A 750 1.77 -1.93 -18.96
CA PHE A 750 0.45 -1.45 -18.58
C PHE A 750 0.05 -0.27 -19.48
N ARG A 751 -1.08 0.34 -19.19
CA ARG A 751 -1.54 1.62 -19.75
C ARG A 751 -2.23 2.39 -18.63
N GLY A 752 -2.40 3.71 -18.74
CA GLY A 752 -3.22 4.46 -17.78
C GLY A 752 -2.67 4.58 -16.36
N ILE A 753 -1.34 4.63 -16.19
CA ILE A 753 -0.71 4.75 -14.86
C ILE A 753 0.03 6.08 -14.75
N GLY A 754 -0.08 6.73 -13.58
CA GLY A 754 0.78 7.86 -13.21
C GLY A 754 0.38 9.18 -13.87
N THR A 755 1.38 10.02 -14.16
CA THR A 755 1.17 11.36 -14.74
C THR A 755 0.92 11.33 -16.24
N SER A 756 1.30 10.27 -16.95
CA SER A 756 1.13 10.14 -18.40
C SER A 756 0.26 8.93 -18.75
N PRO A 757 -1.07 9.02 -18.65
CA PRO A 757 -1.96 7.86 -18.74
C PRO A 757 -2.05 7.24 -20.14
N THR A 758 -1.56 7.93 -21.16
CA THR A 758 -1.68 7.48 -22.55
C THR A 758 -0.46 6.71 -22.99
N GLY A 759 -0.64 5.53 -23.57
CA GLY A 759 0.42 4.76 -24.21
C GLY A 759 0.64 3.41 -23.55
N ARG A 760 1.85 2.87 -23.68
CA ARG A 760 2.34 1.67 -23.01
C ARG A 760 3.31 2.10 -21.90
N GLU A 761 3.00 1.74 -20.67
CA GLU A 761 3.87 1.91 -19.52
C GLU A 761 4.66 0.61 -19.30
N PRO A 762 5.97 0.56 -19.62
CA PRO A 762 6.78 -0.64 -19.42
C PRO A 762 6.80 -1.10 -17.96
N GLY A 763 6.72 -2.41 -17.74
CA GLY A 763 7.10 -3.00 -16.45
C GLY A 763 8.62 -3.13 -16.30
N PRO A 764 9.14 -3.27 -15.07
CA PRO A 764 10.56 -3.53 -14.81
C PRO A 764 11.12 -4.71 -15.63
N GLY A 765 12.27 -4.49 -16.27
CA GLY A 765 13.03 -5.54 -16.94
C GLY A 765 13.89 -6.36 -15.98
N ARG A 766 14.81 -7.16 -16.52
CA ARG A 766 15.80 -7.88 -15.72
C ARG A 766 16.63 -6.92 -14.86
N SER A 767 16.93 -7.32 -13.63
CA SER A 767 17.83 -6.58 -12.75
C SER A 767 18.61 -7.49 -11.83
N VAL A 768 19.80 -7.06 -11.43
CA VAL A 768 20.63 -7.74 -10.43
C VAL A 768 20.72 -6.86 -9.20
N THR A 769 20.46 -7.43 -8.04
CA THR A 769 20.64 -6.76 -6.75
C THR A 769 21.74 -7.46 -5.94
N VAL A 770 22.68 -6.68 -5.41
CA VAL A 770 23.58 -7.10 -4.33
C VAL A 770 23.12 -6.45 -3.03
N TYR A 771 23.09 -7.23 -1.95
CA TYR A 771 22.75 -6.77 -0.61
C TYR A 771 23.81 -7.24 0.38
N LEU A 772 24.22 -6.36 1.28
CA LEU A 772 25.08 -6.66 2.41
C LEU A 772 24.45 -6.09 3.68
N ASN A 773 24.48 -6.87 4.75
CA ASN A 773 23.91 -6.52 6.03
C ASN A 773 24.83 -6.92 7.17
N TYR A 774 25.06 -6.01 8.10
CA TYR A 774 25.77 -6.25 9.35
C TYR A 774 24.86 -5.90 10.53
N ASN A 775 24.53 -6.91 11.34
CA ASN A 775 23.85 -6.74 12.62
C ASN A 775 24.87 -6.89 13.75
N PHE A 776 24.83 -6.03 14.77
CA PHE A 776 25.78 -6.08 15.88
C PHE A 776 25.34 -5.43 17.19
#